data_AF-A0A1D6IRZ1-F1
#
_entry.id   AF-A0A1D6IRZ1-F1
#
_cell.length_a   1.000
_cell.length_b   1.000
_cell.length_c   1.000
_cell.angle_alpha   90.00
_cell.angle_beta   90.00
_cell.angle_gamma   90.00
#
_symmetry.space_group_name_H-M   'P 1'
#
loop_
_entity.id
_entity.type
_entity.pdbx_description
1 polymer ?
#
loop_
_entity_poly.entity_id
_entity_poly.type
_entity_poly.pdbx_seq_one_letter_code
_entity_poly.pdbx_strand_id
1 'polypeptide(L)'
;MCLQRKKKKKSFLLNFMADLALAGLRWAASPIVNELLTKASAYLSVDMVREIQRLEATVLPQFELVIQAAQKSPHRGILEAWLRRLKEAYYDAEDLLDEHEYNVLEGNAKSEKSLLLGEHGSSSTATTVMKPFHAAMSRARNLLPQNRRLISKMDELKAILTEAQQLRDLLGLPHGNTVEWPAAAPTSVPTTTSLPTSKVFGRDRDRDRIVDFLLGKTTTAEASSAKYSGLAIVGLGGMGKSTLAQYVYNDKRIEECFDIRMWVCISRKLDVHRHTREIIESAKKGECPRVDNLDTLQCKLRDILQESQKFLLVLDDVWFEKSHNETEWELFLAPLVSKQSGRKVLVTSRSKTLPAAICCEQEHVIHLKNMDDTEFLALFKHHAFSGAEIKDQLLRTKLEDTAVEIAKRLGQCPLAAKVLGSRLCRKKDIAEWKAALKIGDLSDPFTSLLWSYEKLDPRLQRCFLYCSLFPKGHRYDPNQLVHLWVAEGFVGSCNLSRRTLEEAGMDYFNDMVSGSFFQLVSQMYCDSYYVMHDILHDFAESLSREDCFRLEDDNVTEIPCTVRHLSVHVQSMQKHKQIICKLYHLRTIICIDPLMDGPSDIFDGMLRNQRKLRVLSLSFYSSSKLPESIGELKHLRYLNLIRTLVSELPTSLCTLYHLQLLWLNHMVENLPDKLCNLRKLRHLGAYVNDFAIEKPICQILNIGKLTSLQHIYVFSVQKKQGYELRQLKDLNELGGSLKVKNLENVIGKDEAVESKLYLKSRLKELAFEWSSENGMDAMDILEGLRPPPQLSKLTIEGYRSDTYPGWLLERSYFENLESFELSNCSLLEGLPPDTELLRNCSRLHINFVPNLKELSNLPAGLTDLSIDWCPLLMFITNNELGHYDLRENIIMKADDLASKLALMWEVDSGEEVRNVLWKDYSFLKQLMTLMMDDEISKHLQIIESGLEESEDKVWMKENIIKAWLFCHEQRIRFIYGRTMEMPLVLPSGLCNFLFLHAVLQMKL
;
A
#
# COMPACT_ATOMS: atom_id res chain seq x y z
N MET A 1 9.38 49.25 -24.50
CA MET A 1 9.74 47.81 -24.54
C MET A 1 9.47 47.02 -23.24
N CYS A 2 9.91 47.47 -22.06
CA CYS A 2 9.69 46.71 -20.80
C CYS A 2 8.21 46.51 -20.42
N LEU A 3 7.36 47.52 -20.66
CA LEU A 3 5.90 47.43 -20.50
C LEU A 3 5.23 46.48 -21.51
N GLN A 4 5.72 46.41 -22.75
CA GLN A 4 5.23 45.45 -23.76
C GLN A 4 5.65 44.01 -23.43
N ARG A 5 6.87 43.79 -22.90
CA ARG A 5 7.30 42.48 -22.38
C ARG A 5 6.47 42.05 -21.16
N LYS A 6 6.17 42.98 -20.23
CA LYS A 6 5.27 42.71 -19.09
C LYS A 6 3.83 42.41 -19.53
N LYS A 7 3.28 43.15 -20.51
CA LYS A 7 1.94 42.88 -21.07
C LYS A 7 1.88 41.54 -21.81
N LYS A 8 2.88 41.21 -22.64
CA LYS A 8 2.97 39.89 -23.29
C LYS A 8 3.10 38.75 -22.28
N LYS A 9 3.93 38.90 -21.25
CA LYS A 9 4.09 37.90 -20.18
C LYS A 9 2.79 37.71 -19.37
N LYS A 10 2.09 38.80 -19.05
CA LYS A 10 0.79 38.77 -18.34
C LYS A 10 -0.32 38.13 -19.19
N SER A 11 -0.39 38.44 -20.48
CA SER A 11 -1.34 37.81 -21.42
C SER A 11 -1.03 36.34 -21.65
N PHE A 12 0.25 35.96 -21.73
CA PHE A 12 0.68 34.56 -21.84
C PHE A 12 0.29 33.77 -20.60
N LEU A 13 0.55 34.30 -19.40
CA LEU A 13 0.13 33.71 -18.13
C LEU A 13 -1.40 33.56 -18.02
N LEU A 14 -2.17 34.55 -18.48
CA LEU A 14 -3.63 34.50 -18.44
C LEU A 14 -4.19 33.42 -19.38
N ASN A 15 -3.67 33.36 -20.61
CA ASN A 15 -4.07 32.33 -21.58
C ASN A 15 -3.64 30.94 -21.11
N PHE A 16 -2.44 30.82 -20.54
CA PHE A 16 -1.92 29.58 -19.99
C PHE A 16 -2.75 29.06 -18.81
N MET A 17 -3.13 29.93 -17.87
CA MET A 17 -4.02 29.55 -16.76
C MET A 17 -5.40 29.12 -17.25
N ALA A 18 -5.92 29.78 -18.28
CA ALA A 18 -7.18 29.36 -18.88
C ALA A 18 -7.03 28.02 -19.63
N ASP A 19 -5.85 27.70 -20.20
CA ASP A 19 -5.61 26.42 -20.91
C ASP A 19 -5.58 25.28 -19.89
N LEU A 20 -4.97 25.51 -18.73
CA LEU A 20 -5.00 24.61 -17.58
C LEU A 20 -6.43 24.37 -17.08
N ALA A 21 -7.19 25.44 -16.82
CA ALA A 21 -8.58 25.31 -16.36
C ALA A 21 -9.43 24.47 -17.34
N LEU A 22 -9.27 24.72 -18.64
CA LEU A 22 -10.02 23.99 -19.65
C LEU A 22 -9.60 22.52 -19.76
N ALA A 23 -8.30 22.21 -19.63
CA ALA A 23 -7.80 20.83 -19.56
C ALA A 23 -8.31 20.09 -18.31
N GLY A 24 -8.44 20.79 -17.18
CA GLY A 24 -9.06 20.27 -15.96
C GLY A 24 -10.55 19.96 -16.11
N LEU A 25 -11.25 20.57 -17.06
CA LEU A 25 -12.68 20.32 -17.33
C LEU A 25 -12.95 19.27 -18.42
N ARG A 26 -11.96 18.96 -19.26
CA ARG A 26 -12.11 18.08 -20.42
C ARG A 26 -12.48 16.63 -20.09
N TRP A 27 -12.10 16.13 -18.92
CA TRP A 27 -12.37 14.74 -18.55
C TRP A 27 -13.88 14.43 -18.51
N ALA A 28 -14.72 15.44 -18.24
CA ALA A 28 -16.17 15.29 -18.13
C ALA A 28 -16.86 15.05 -19.48
N ALA A 29 -16.18 15.27 -20.62
CA ALA A 29 -16.84 15.38 -21.91
C ALA A 29 -17.37 14.04 -22.46
N SER A 30 -16.56 12.99 -22.61
CA SER A 30 -16.96 11.80 -23.37
C SER A 30 -17.03 10.49 -22.56
N PRO A 31 -15.95 9.99 -21.93
CA PRO A 31 -15.98 8.65 -21.33
C PRO A 31 -16.87 8.57 -20.10
N ILE A 32 -16.95 9.69 -19.38
CA ILE A 32 -17.63 9.77 -18.10
C ILE A 32 -19.13 10.02 -18.27
N VAL A 33 -19.50 10.76 -19.33
CA VAL A 33 -20.89 10.81 -19.77
C VAL A 33 -21.34 9.42 -20.25
N ASN A 34 -20.53 8.70 -21.03
CA ASN A 34 -20.86 7.30 -21.40
C ASN A 34 -21.11 6.40 -20.21
N GLU A 35 -20.24 6.48 -19.19
CA GLU A 35 -20.40 5.68 -17.97
C GLU A 35 -21.67 6.06 -17.20
N LEU A 36 -21.95 7.36 -17.06
CA LEU A 36 -23.18 7.85 -16.44
C LEU A 36 -24.41 7.37 -17.20
N LEU A 37 -24.40 7.47 -18.53
CA LEU A 37 -25.50 7.06 -19.40
C LEU A 37 -25.72 5.55 -19.33
N THR A 38 -24.65 4.76 -19.26
CA THR A 38 -24.70 3.31 -19.06
C THR A 38 -25.30 2.97 -17.71
N LYS A 39 -24.81 3.59 -16.62
CA LYS A 39 -25.35 3.40 -15.27
C LYS A 39 -26.82 3.78 -15.20
N ALA A 40 -27.19 4.92 -15.79
CA ALA A 40 -28.56 5.41 -15.80
C ALA A 40 -29.49 4.49 -16.61
N SER A 41 -29.00 3.86 -17.69
CA SER A 41 -29.82 2.95 -18.50
C SER A 41 -30.35 1.74 -17.73
N ALA A 42 -29.68 1.31 -16.66
CA ALA A 42 -30.14 0.25 -15.78
C ALA A 42 -31.40 0.63 -14.97
N TYR A 43 -31.70 1.92 -14.86
CA TYR A 43 -32.74 2.45 -13.96
C TYR A 43 -33.87 3.20 -14.68
N LEU A 44 -33.76 3.41 -15.99
CA LEU A 44 -34.68 4.26 -16.77
C LEU A 44 -35.63 3.45 -17.66
N SER A 45 -36.69 4.10 -18.13
CA SER A 45 -37.62 3.52 -19.10
C SER A 45 -36.93 3.23 -20.43
N VAL A 46 -37.43 2.22 -21.16
CA VAL A 46 -36.95 1.83 -22.49
C VAL A 46 -36.85 3.03 -23.46
N ASP A 47 -37.78 3.98 -23.36
CA ASP A 47 -37.80 5.18 -24.20
C ASP A 47 -36.63 6.13 -23.88
N MET A 48 -36.31 6.37 -22.61
CA MET A 48 -35.16 7.18 -22.20
C MET A 48 -33.83 6.52 -22.55
N VAL A 49 -33.73 5.19 -22.42
CA VAL A 49 -32.53 4.43 -22.82
C VAL A 49 -32.26 4.60 -24.32
N ARG A 50 -33.30 4.51 -25.15
CA ARG A 50 -33.18 4.68 -26.61
C ARG A 50 -32.76 6.09 -27.02
N GLU A 51 -33.26 7.11 -26.32
CA GLU A 51 -32.86 8.51 -26.54
C GLU A 51 -31.41 8.79 -26.08
N ILE A 52 -31.02 8.19 -24.95
CA ILE A 52 -29.65 8.27 -24.42
C ILE A 52 -28.65 7.64 -25.39
N GLN A 53 -28.94 6.45 -25.92
CA GLN A 53 -28.12 5.80 -26.94
C GLN A 53 -28.02 6.65 -28.22
N ARG A 54 -29.08 7.39 -28.56
CA ARG A 54 -29.05 8.32 -29.69
C ARG A 54 -28.13 9.51 -29.43
N LEU A 55 -28.15 10.08 -28.22
CA LEU A 55 -27.23 11.15 -27.81
C LEU A 55 -25.78 10.64 -27.80
N GLU A 56 -25.53 9.45 -27.27
CA GLU A 56 -24.22 8.79 -27.28
C GLU A 56 -23.67 8.66 -28.71
N ALA A 57 -24.48 8.12 -29.63
CA ALA A 57 -24.04 7.90 -31.01
C ALA A 57 -23.86 9.19 -31.83
N THR A 58 -24.64 10.25 -31.54
CA THR A 58 -24.70 11.44 -32.41
C THR A 58 -23.89 12.61 -31.87
N VAL A 59 -23.82 12.79 -30.54
CA VAL A 59 -23.32 14.01 -29.91
C VAL A 59 -21.91 13.83 -29.33
N LEU A 60 -21.62 12.69 -28.68
CA LEU A 60 -20.35 12.49 -27.98
C LEU A 60 -19.10 12.41 -28.86
N PRO A 61 -19.11 11.77 -30.05
CA PRO A 61 -17.96 11.77 -30.96
C PRO A 61 -17.58 13.17 -31.46
N GLN A 62 -18.51 14.13 -31.38
CA GLN A 62 -18.32 15.50 -31.86
C GLN A 62 -17.70 16.41 -30.79
N PHE A 63 -17.68 16.00 -29.52
CA PHE A 63 -17.19 16.81 -28.42
C PHE A 63 -15.73 17.17 -28.59
N GLU A 64 -14.89 16.19 -28.91
CA GLU A 64 -13.45 16.43 -29.06
C GLU A 64 -13.17 17.42 -30.20
N LEU A 65 -13.94 17.34 -31.30
CA LEU A 65 -13.85 18.27 -32.43
C LEU A 65 -14.33 19.68 -32.07
N VAL A 66 -15.48 19.80 -31.38
CA VAL A 66 -16.03 21.09 -30.93
C VAL A 66 -15.09 21.75 -29.92
N ILE A 67 -14.56 21.00 -28.96
CA ILE A 67 -13.61 21.50 -27.95
C ILE A 67 -12.33 21.97 -28.65
N GLN A 68 -11.75 21.19 -29.56
CA GLN A 68 -10.53 21.57 -30.28
C GLN A 68 -10.72 22.80 -31.18
N ALA A 69 -11.89 22.93 -31.83
CA ALA A 69 -12.21 24.08 -32.68
C ALA A 69 -12.50 25.34 -31.85
N ALA A 70 -13.29 25.23 -30.78
CA ALA A 70 -13.65 26.35 -29.92
C ALA A 70 -12.46 26.87 -29.09
N GLN A 71 -11.51 26.01 -28.73
CA GLN A 71 -10.26 26.42 -28.09
C GLN A 71 -9.43 27.41 -28.93
N LYS A 72 -9.44 27.24 -30.26
CA LYS A 72 -8.67 28.05 -31.20
C LYS A 72 -9.46 29.25 -31.75
N SER A 73 -10.67 29.47 -31.24
CA SER A 73 -11.60 30.49 -31.73
C SER A 73 -11.89 31.55 -30.63
N PRO A 74 -12.50 32.69 -30.98
CA PRO A 74 -12.91 33.68 -29.98
C PRO A 74 -14.02 33.19 -29.02
N HIS A 75 -14.55 31.98 -29.22
CA HIS A 75 -15.64 31.41 -28.42
C HIS A 75 -15.16 30.60 -27.20
N ARG A 76 -13.88 30.72 -26.84
CA ARG A 76 -13.25 30.05 -25.69
C ARG A 76 -14.01 30.21 -24.38
N GLY A 77 -14.50 31.41 -24.07
CA GLY A 77 -15.25 31.65 -22.82
C GLY A 77 -16.59 30.92 -22.78
N ILE A 78 -17.22 30.73 -23.94
CA ILE A 78 -18.47 29.96 -24.07
C ILE A 78 -18.18 28.47 -23.85
N LEU A 79 -17.06 27.97 -24.41
CA LEU A 79 -16.61 26.59 -24.21
C LEU A 79 -16.35 26.28 -22.73
N GLU A 80 -15.66 27.17 -22.02
CA GLU A 80 -15.36 27.00 -20.59
C GLU A 80 -16.65 26.95 -19.76
N ALA A 81 -17.58 27.88 -20.01
CA ALA A 81 -18.88 27.92 -19.32
C ALA A 81 -19.71 26.66 -19.59
N TRP A 82 -19.72 26.17 -20.83
CA TRP A 82 -20.41 24.94 -21.21
C TRP A 82 -19.80 23.70 -20.53
N LEU A 83 -18.48 23.55 -20.55
CA LEU A 83 -17.79 22.45 -19.88
C LEU A 83 -18.01 22.45 -18.36
N ARG A 84 -18.04 23.62 -17.72
CA ARG A 84 -18.33 23.75 -16.29
C ARG A 84 -19.75 23.28 -15.97
N ARG A 85 -20.75 23.72 -16.74
CA ARG A 85 -22.15 23.26 -16.61
C ARG A 85 -22.27 21.75 -16.83
N LEU A 86 -21.56 21.20 -17.82
CA LEU A 86 -21.54 19.76 -18.08
C LEU A 86 -20.96 18.99 -16.88
N LYS A 87 -19.85 19.47 -16.30
CA LYS A 87 -19.24 18.89 -15.09
C LYS A 87 -20.21 18.90 -13.91
N GLU A 88 -20.87 20.02 -13.65
CA GLU A 88 -21.84 20.17 -12.56
C GLU A 88 -23.05 19.24 -12.74
N ALA A 89 -23.63 19.20 -13.95
CA ALA A 89 -24.75 18.33 -14.27
C ALA A 89 -24.38 16.84 -14.15
N TYR A 90 -23.16 16.46 -14.54
CA TYR A 90 -22.64 15.12 -14.32
C TYR A 90 -22.58 14.77 -12.83
N TYR A 91 -22.03 15.65 -11.99
CA TYR A 91 -21.94 15.40 -10.55
C TYR A 91 -23.32 15.25 -9.90
N ASP A 92 -24.27 16.12 -10.25
CA ASP A 92 -25.64 16.04 -9.74
C ASP A 92 -26.33 14.73 -10.15
N ALA A 93 -26.17 14.31 -11.40
CA ALA A 93 -26.75 13.06 -11.90
C ALA A 93 -26.13 11.85 -11.19
N GLU A 94 -24.81 11.86 -10.98
CA GLU A 94 -24.11 10.79 -10.27
C GLU A 94 -24.58 10.66 -8.81
N ASP A 95 -24.74 11.77 -8.10
CA ASP A 95 -25.23 11.76 -6.71
C ASP A 95 -26.68 11.24 -6.61
N LEU A 96 -27.53 11.56 -7.59
CA LEU A 96 -28.91 11.08 -7.63
C LEU A 96 -29.01 9.58 -7.97
N LEU A 97 -28.15 9.09 -8.87
CA LEU A 97 -28.06 7.65 -9.15
C LEU A 97 -27.61 6.88 -7.91
N ASP A 98 -26.61 7.39 -7.20
CA ASP A 98 -26.18 6.81 -5.93
C ASP A 98 -27.33 6.84 -4.90
N GLU A 99 -28.14 7.90 -4.83
CA GLU A 99 -29.25 7.97 -3.87
C GLU A 99 -30.32 6.92 -4.19
N HIS A 100 -30.61 6.72 -5.48
CA HIS A 100 -31.52 5.68 -5.93
C HIS A 100 -31.01 4.28 -5.55
N GLU A 101 -29.74 4.00 -5.83
CA GLU A 101 -29.12 2.72 -5.50
C GLU A 101 -29.14 2.46 -3.98
N TYR A 102 -28.83 3.47 -3.17
CA TYR A 102 -28.92 3.37 -1.71
C TYR A 102 -30.32 2.97 -1.26
N ASN A 103 -31.36 3.60 -1.81
CA ASN A 103 -32.75 3.31 -1.43
C ASN A 103 -33.16 1.87 -1.80
N VAL A 104 -32.62 1.32 -2.90
CA VAL A 104 -32.82 -0.08 -3.28
C VAL A 104 -32.18 -1.01 -2.26
N LEU A 105 -30.92 -0.75 -1.88
CA LEU A 105 -30.19 -1.55 -0.90
C LEU A 105 -30.85 -1.49 0.48
N GLU A 106 -31.30 -0.31 0.89
CA GLU A 106 -32.06 -0.11 2.12
C GLU A 106 -33.37 -0.92 2.12
N GLY A 107 -34.10 -0.92 0.99
CA GLY A 107 -35.30 -1.71 0.82
C GLY A 107 -35.04 -3.21 0.98
N ASN A 108 -33.96 -3.71 0.40
CA ASN A 108 -33.56 -5.13 0.50
C ASN A 108 -33.16 -5.52 1.93
N ALA A 109 -32.45 -4.64 2.65
CA ALA A 109 -32.09 -4.88 4.05
C ALA A 109 -33.31 -4.88 4.98
N LYS A 110 -34.34 -4.06 4.67
CA LYS A 110 -35.57 -3.96 5.48
C LYS A 110 -36.62 -5.03 5.16
N SER A 111 -36.72 -5.52 3.92
CA SER A 111 -37.75 -6.50 3.53
C SER A 111 -37.48 -7.91 4.06
N GLU A 112 -36.21 -8.30 4.23
CA GLU A 112 -35.84 -9.57 4.89
C GLU A 112 -36.35 -9.69 6.34
N LYS A 113 -36.65 -8.56 7.02
CA LYS A 113 -37.28 -8.58 8.35
C LYS A 113 -38.67 -9.21 8.36
N SER A 114 -39.40 -9.23 7.23
CA SER A 114 -40.77 -9.79 7.21
C SER A 114 -40.82 -11.29 6.94
N LEU A 115 -39.71 -11.90 6.48
CA LEU A 115 -39.65 -13.34 6.16
C LEU A 115 -39.15 -14.19 7.35
N LEU A 116 -38.65 -13.55 8.42
CA LEU A 116 -38.18 -14.24 9.64
C LEU A 116 -39.31 -14.56 10.65
N LEU A 117 -40.58 -14.36 10.29
CA LEU A 117 -41.75 -14.65 11.13
C LEU A 117 -42.69 -15.73 10.55
N GLY A 118 -42.22 -16.55 9.61
CA GLY A 118 -43.02 -17.66 9.12
C GLY A 118 -42.25 -18.59 8.21
N GLU A 119 -41.59 -19.60 8.79
CA GLU A 119 -41.30 -20.81 8.05
C GLU A 119 -42.60 -21.61 7.90
N HIS A 120 -43.16 -21.64 6.69
CA HIS A 120 -43.70 -22.86 6.09
C HIS A 120 -43.80 -22.68 4.57
N GLY A 121 -43.36 -23.71 3.85
CA GLY A 121 -43.00 -23.63 2.44
C GLY A 121 -44.14 -23.33 1.48
N SER A 122 -43.79 -22.89 0.27
CA SER A 122 -44.67 -22.96 -0.89
C SER A 122 -43.89 -23.02 -2.20
N SER A 123 -43.96 -24.23 -2.76
CA SER A 123 -44.07 -24.63 -4.17
C SER A 123 -43.84 -23.61 -5.29
N SER A 124 -43.06 -24.10 -6.26
CA SER A 124 -42.80 -23.61 -7.59
C SER A 124 -44.04 -23.66 -8.52
N THR A 125 -44.86 -22.61 -8.57
CA THR A 125 -45.68 -22.25 -9.75
C THR A 125 -46.22 -20.81 -9.62
N ALA A 126 -45.43 -19.80 -9.95
CA ALA A 126 -45.92 -18.40 -9.99
C ALA A 126 -45.18 -17.49 -10.99
N THR A 127 -44.51 -18.02 -12.02
CA THR A 127 -43.63 -17.22 -12.90
C THR A 127 -44.31 -16.63 -14.14
N THR A 128 -45.59 -16.92 -14.42
CA THR A 128 -46.25 -16.44 -15.65
C THR A 128 -47.22 -15.27 -15.44
N VAL A 129 -47.69 -15.01 -14.21
CA VAL A 129 -48.66 -13.92 -13.92
C VAL A 129 -47.98 -12.65 -13.37
N MET A 130 -46.70 -12.69 -12.98
CA MET A 130 -46.00 -11.55 -12.38
C MET A 130 -45.30 -10.59 -13.36
N LYS A 131 -45.13 -10.93 -14.65
CA LYS A 131 -44.44 -10.05 -15.61
C LYS A 131 -45.15 -8.71 -15.87
N PRO A 132 -46.48 -8.64 -16.05
CA PRO A 132 -47.20 -7.36 -16.16
C PRO A 132 -47.16 -6.58 -14.84
N PHE A 133 -47.15 -7.30 -13.71
CA PHE A 133 -47.14 -6.71 -12.36
C PHE A 133 -45.78 -6.10 -12.00
N HIS A 134 -44.66 -6.71 -12.41
CA HIS A 134 -43.32 -6.11 -12.30
C HIS A 134 -43.14 -4.90 -13.22
N ALA A 135 -43.65 -4.94 -14.44
CA ALA A 135 -43.63 -3.80 -15.35
C ALA A 135 -44.49 -2.62 -14.81
N ALA A 136 -45.68 -2.92 -14.26
CA ALA A 136 -46.53 -1.94 -13.61
C ALA A 136 -45.93 -1.39 -12.30
N MET A 137 -45.29 -2.24 -11.47
CA MET A 137 -44.57 -1.81 -10.26
C MET A 137 -43.33 -0.97 -10.59
N SER A 138 -42.63 -1.24 -11.69
CA SER A 138 -41.51 -0.39 -12.16
C SER A 138 -42.01 0.99 -12.58
N ARG A 139 -43.15 1.06 -13.30
CA ARG A 139 -43.81 2.33 -13.68
C ARG A 139 -44.37 3.08 -12.47
N ALA A 140 -44.89 2.37 -11.46
CA ALA A 140 -45.37 2.96 -10.21
C ALA A 140 -44.22 3.47 -9.33
N ARG A 141 -43.07 2.78 -9.28
CA ARG A 141 -41.84 3.27 -8.64
C ARG A 141 -41.35 4.57 -9.28
N ASN A 142 -41.52 4.77 -10.59
CA ASN A 142 -41.16 6.01 -11.28
C ASN A 142 -42.00 7.24 -10.86
N LEU A 143 -43.10 7.05 -10.14
CA LEU A 143 -43.92 8.13 -9.59
C LEU A 143 -43.42 8.67 -8.25
N LEU A 144 -42.42 8.03 -7.64
CA LEU A 144 -41.78 8.52 -6.42
C LEU A 144 -41.07 9.87 -6.67
N PRO A 145 -41.18 10.86 -5.76
CA PRO A 145 -40.60 12.20 -5.95
C PRO A 145 -39.09 12.21 -6.29
N GLN A 146 -38.33 11.24 -5.78
CA GLN A 146 -36.89 11.08 -6.02
C GLN A 146 -36.57 10.71 -7.47
N ASN A 147 -37.38 9.82 -8.08
CA ASN A 147 -37.19 9.42 -9.47
C ASN A 147 -37.55 10.56 -10.44
N ARG A 148 -38.49 11.45 -10.06
CA ARG A 148 -38.77 12.68 -10.83
C ARG A 148 -37.60 13.66 -10.82
N ARG A 149 -36.86 13.77 -9.70
CA ARG A 149 -35.64 14.60 -9.62
C ARG A 149 -34.54 14.06 -10.53
N LEU A 150 -34.31 12.74 -10.50
CA LEU A 150 -33.35 12.08 -11.39
C LEU A 150 -33.71 12.33 -12.86
N ILE A 151 -34.96 12.10 -13.27
CA ILE A 151 -35.43 12.33 -14.64
C ILE A 151 -35.22 13.80 -15.05
N SER A 152 -35.61 14.76 -14.20
CA SER A 152 -35.44 16.19 -14.49
C SER A 152 -33.97 16.59 -14.67
N LYS A 153 -33.06 16.07 -13.83
CA LYS A 153 -31.61 16.35 -13.96
C LYS A 153 -30.99 15.66 -15.16
N MET A 154 -31.51 14.50 -15.54
CA MET A 154 -31.12 13.86 -16.78
C MET A 154 -31.56 14.64 -18.00
N ASP A 155 -32.77 15.20 -18.01
CA ASP A 155 -33.22 16.07 -19.11
C ASP A 155 -32.42 17.38 -19.18
N GLU A 156 -31.97 17.93 -18.05
CA GLU A 156 -31.01 19.04 -18.00
C GLU A 156 -29.66 18.65 -18.65
N LEU A 157 -29.11 17.49 -18.29
CA LEU A 157 -27.89 16.96 -18.90
C LEU A 157 -28.09 16.77 -20.42
N LYS A 158 -29.22 16.22 -20.86
CA LYS A 158 -29.56 16.11 -22.30
C LYS A 158 -29.58 17.47 -23.00
N ALA A 159 -30.15 18.49 -22.37
CA ALA A 159 -30.18 19.84 -22.93
C ALA A 159 -28.76 20.39 -23.10
N ILE A 160 -27.91 20.26 -22.08
CA ILE A 160 -26.49 20.67 -22.14
C ILE A 160 -25.73 19.91 -23.23
N LEU A 161 -25.96 18.60 -23.38
CA LEU A 161 -25.35 17.81 -24.45
C LEU A 161 -25.79 18.31 -25.85
N THR A 162 -27.06 18.67 -26.01
CA THR A 162 -27.60 19.21 -27.27
C THR A 162 -27.02 20.60 -27.61
N GLU A 163 -26.68 21.43 -26.63
CA GLU A 163 -26.00 22.73 -26.85
C GLU A 163 -24.65 22.57 -27.59
N ALA A 164 -23.99 21.42 -27.48
CA ALA A 164 -22.76 21.14 -28.22
C ALA A 164 -22.98 21.13 -29.75
N GLN A 165 -24.17 20.73 -30.21
CA GLN A 165 -24.54 20.79 -31.63
C GLN A 165 -24.65 22.25 -32.09
N GLN A 166 -25.23 23.12 -31.25
CA GLN A 166 -25.33 24.55 -31.54
C GLN A 166 -23.95 25.23 -31.56
N LEU A 167 -23.05 24.86 -30.64
CA LEU A 167 -21.65 25.29 -30.65
C LEU A 167 -20.93 24.84 -31.92
N ARG A 168 -21.21 23.63 -32.41
CA ARG A 168 -20.66 23.11 -33.66
C ARG A 168 -21.08 23.93 -34.86
N ASP A 169 -22.37 24.25 -34.95
CA ASP A 169 -22.93 25.08 -36.03
C ASP A 169 -22.34 26.49 -36.01
N LEU A 170 -22.15 27.05 -34.81
CA LEU A 170 -21.50 28.35 -34.61
C LEU A 170 -20.02 28.36 -35.09
N LEU A 171 -19.35 27.20 -35.08
CA LEU A 171 -17.96 27.02 -35.51
C LEU A 171 -17.81 26.61 -36.99
N GLY A 172 -18.92 26.38 -37.70
CA GLY A 172 -18.92 26.02 -39.12
C GLY A 172 -18.30 24.66 -39.45
N LEU A 173 -18.33 23.69 -38.53
CA LEU A 173 -17.71 22.37 -38.72
C LEU A 173 -18.59 21.44 -39.60
N PRO A 174 -18.03 20.77 -40.63
CA PRO A 174 -18.78 19.88 -41.52
C PRO A 174 -19.30 18.61 -40.82
N HIS A 175 -20.40 18.05 -41.34
CA HIS A 175 -21.02 16.82 -40.84
C HIS A 175 -20.17 15.60 -41.25
N GLY A 176 -19.39 15.03 -40.32
CA GLY A 176 -18.58 13.83 -40.59
C GLY A 176 -18.47 12.91 -39.37
N ASN A 177 -18.66 11.62 -39.60
CA ASN A 177 -18.64 10.56 -38.58
C ASN A 177 -17.25 9.96 -38.35
N THR A 178 -17.08 9.46 -37.12
CA THR A 178 -16.15 8.42 -36.63
C THR A 178 -14.64 8.73 -36.59
N VAL A 179 -14.11 8.79 -35.37
CA VAL A 179 -12.76 8.31 -35.03
C VAL A 179 -12.94 7.32 -33.87
N GLU A 180 -12.67 6.04 -34.13
CA GLU A 180 -12.61 5.01 -33.10
C GLU A 180 -11.34 5.17 -32.26
N TRP A 181 -11.48 5.03 -30.94
CA TRP A 181 -10.37 5.05 -30.00
C TRP A 181 -9.66 3.69 -30.01
N PRO A 182 -8.33 3.59 -30.20
CA PRO A 182 -7.64 2.32 -30.11
C PRO A 182 -7.61 1.85 -28.64
N ALA A 183 -8.22 0.70 -28.37
CA ALA A 183 -8.05 -0.01 -27.11
C ALA A 183 -6.57 -0.38 -26.92
N ALA A 184 -5.95 0.12 -25.86
CA ALA A 184 -4.56 -0.19 -25.53
C ALA A 184 -4.46 -1.62 -24.99
N ALA A 185 -3.57 -2.43 -25.59
CA ALA A 185 -3.25 -3.77 -25.11
C ALA A 185 -2.38 -3.69 -23.84
N PRO A 186 -2.59 -4.57 -22.84
CA PRO A 186 -1.74 -4.63 -21.66
C PRO A 186 -0.42 -5.33 -22.03
N THR A 187 0.71 -4.77 -21.63
CA THR A 187 2.00 -5.49 -21.72
C THR A 187 2.87 -5.14 -20.53
N SER A 188 3.21 -6.19 -19.78
CA SER A 188 4.05 -6.24 -18.58
C SER A 188 5.53 -5.95 -18.88
N VAL A 189 6.17 -5.07 -18.11
CA VAL A 189 7.65 -4.91 -18.00
C VAL A 189 7.95 -4.31 -16.59
N PRO A 190 9.05 -4.69 -15.90
CA PRO A 190 9.11 -4.68 -14.44
C PRO A 190 9.50 -3.35 -13.80
N THR A 191 9.16 -3.27 -12.51
CA THR A 191 9.47 -2.23 -11.53
C THR A 191 10.95 -2.28 -11.12
N THR A 192 11.63 -1.13 -11.02
CA THR A 192 12.99 -1.02 -10.47
C THR A 192 12.98 -0.26 -9.14
N THR A 193 13.55 -0.92 -8.13
CA THR A 193 13.55 -0.64 -6.68
C THR A 193 14.76 0.22 -6.23
N SER A 194 15.14 0.18 -4.94
CA SER A 194 16.15 0.93 -4.15
C SER A 194 17.59 0.91 -4.65
N LEU A 195 17.78 0.45 -5.86
CA LEU A 195 19.05 0.20 -6.50
C LEU A 195 19.59 1.49 -7.15
N PRO A 196 20.86 1.48 -7.60
CA PRO A 196 21.52 2.64 -8.17
C PRO A 196 20.59 3.31 -9.17
N THR A 197 20.49 4.64 -9.10
CA THR A 197 19.73 5.46 -10.05
C THR A 197 19.77 4.87 -11.45
N SER A 198 18.61 4.83 -12.13
CA SER A 198 18.54 4.80 -13.59
C SER A 198 19.69 5.65 -14.14
N LYS A 199 20.52 5.08 -15.02
CA LYS A 199 21.71 5.71 -15.62
C LYS A 199 21.64 7.25 -15.57
N VAL A 200 22.48 7.88 -14.75
CA VAL A 200 22.51 9.35 -14.63
C VAL A 200 23.35 9.89 -15.79
N PHE A 201 22.80 10.80 -16.57
CA PHE A 201 23.43 11.35 -17.77
C PHE A 201 24.09 12.71 -17.47
N GLY A 202 25.32 12.91 -17.96
CA GLY A 202 26.01 14.21 -17.96
C GLY A 202 26.34 14.83 -16.59
N ARG A 203 26.28 14.07 -15.48
CA ARG A 203 26.47 14.60 -14.12
C ARG A 203 27.70 14.07 -13.38
N ASP A 204 28.55 13.28 -14.03
CA ASP A 204 29.73 12.67 -13.38
C ASP A 204 30.70 13.71 -12.81
N ARG A 205 30.93 14.80 -13.55
CA ARG A 205 31.79 15.91 -13.08
C ARG A 205 31.23 16.62 -11.85
N ASP A 206 29.91 16.84 -11.84
CA ASP A 206 29.23 17.46 -10.70
C ASP A 206 29.30 16.53 -9.48
N ARG A 207 29.06 15.22 -9.68
CA ARG A 207 29.20 14.18 -8.64
C ARG A 207 30.61 14.16 -8.07
N ASP A 208 31.63 14.03 -8.91
CA ASP A 208 33.02 13.90 -8.45
C ASP A 208 33.46 15.12 -7.65
N ARG A 209 33.07 16.32 -8.09
CA ARG A 209 33.32 17.56 -7.34
C ARG A 209 32.68 17.54 -5.95
N ILE A 210 31.43 17.08 -5.84
CA ILE A 210 30.74 16.99 -4.54
C ILE A 210 31.42 15.93 -3.67
N VAL A 211 31.73 14.76 -4.23
CA VAL A 211 32.38 13.67 -3.50
C VAL A 211 33.73 14.12 -2.96
N ASP A 212 34.57 14.76 -3.78
CA ASP A 212 35.89 15.24 -3.32
C ASP A 212 35.79 16.29 -2.21
N PHE A 213 34.75 17.15 -2.22
CA PHE A 213 34.47 18.07 -1.13
C PHE A 213 34.04 17.35 0.16
N LEU A 214 33.13 16.38 0.05
CA LEU A 214 32.64 15.61 1.19
C LEU A 214 33.77 14.78 1.83
N LEU A 215 34.73 14.31 1.02
CA LEU A 215 35.92 13.58 1.47
C LEU A 215 37.06 14.49 1.98
N GLY A 216 36.95 15.81 1.87
CA GLY A 216 37.95 16.76 2.38
C GLY A 216 39.24 16.84 1.56
N LYS A 217 39.21 16.51 0.26
CA LYS A 217 40.38 16.59 -0.63
C LYS A 217 40.67 18.00 -1.16
N THR A 218 39.73 18.92 -1.04
CA THR A 218 39.89 20.33 -1.42
C THR A 218 40.44 21.11 -0.24
N THR A 219 41.69 21.56 -0.32
CA THR A 219 42.36 22.41 0.66
C THR A 219 41.69 23.78 0.74
N THR A 220 40.79 23.96 1.71
CA THR A 220 40.52 25.28 2.29
C THR A 220 41.08 25.30 3.70
N ALA A 221 41.86 26.34 3.99
CA ALA A 221 42.59 26.50 5.24
C ALA A 221 41.63 26.33 6.42
N GLU A 222 41.96 25.41 7.33
CA GLU A 222 41.30 25.25 8.62
C GLU A 222 41.46 26.55 9.43
N ALA A 223 40.55 27.49 9.22
CA ALA A 223 40.38 28.65 10.07
C ALA A 223 38.90 28.76 10.43
N SER A 224 38.66 28.80 11.75
CA SER A 224 37.42 29.14 12.46
C SER A 224 36.43 27.99 12.74
N SER A 225 36.33 27.64 14.03
CA SER A 225 35.13 27.35 14.85
C SER A 225 33.87 26.67 14.29
N ALA A 226 33.85 26.10 13.10
CA ALA A 226 32.63 25.60 12.46
C ALA A 226 32.17 24.25 13.04
N LYS A 227 30.89 24.19 13.40
CA LYS A 227 30.21 23.10 14.12
C LYS A 227 29.99 21.83 13.27
N TYR A 228 29.91 21.98 11.94
CA TYR A 228 29.87 20.97 10.88
C TYR A 228 30.04 21.71 9.53
N SER A 229 30.27 20.99 8.42
CA SER A 229 30.52 21.58 7.10
C SER A 229 29.34 21.33 6.14
N GLY A 230 28.71 22.41 5.67
CA GLY A 230 27.58 22.37 4.74
C GLY A 230 27.98 22.55 3.27
N LEU A 231 27.31 21.84 2.36
CA LEU A 231 27.35 22.05 0.91
C LEU A 231 25.93 22.07 0.35
N ALA A 232 25.67 22.93 -0.65
CA ALA A 232 24.35 23.05 -1.24
C ALA A 232 24.35 22.88 -2.77
N ILE A 233 23.34 22.17 -3.29
CA ILE A 233 23.02 22.05 -4.71
C ILE A 233 21.79 22.93 -4.99
N VAL A 234 21.98 23.99 -5.76
CA VAL A 234 20.92 24.98 -6.05
C VAL A 234 20.58 25.00 -7.53
N GLY A 235 19.29 24.94 -7.86
CA GLY A 235 18.83 24.93 -9.25
C GLY A 235 17.31 24.92 -9.38
N LEU A 236 16.81 25.23 -10.58
CA LEU A 236 15.37 25.25 -10.87
C LEU A 236 14.74 23.87 -10.62
N GLY A 237 13.41 23.85 -10.46
CA GLY A 237 12.66 22.60 -10.29
C GLY A 237 12.85 21.67 -11.50
N GLY A 238 12.90 20.35 -11.27
CA GLY A 238 12.99 19.36 -12.34
C GLY A 238 14.37 19.18 -13.00
N MET A 239 15.39 19.93 -12.54
CA MET A 239 16.77 19.87 -13.08
C MET A 239 17.60 18.65 -12.63
N GLY A 240 17.06 17.78 -11.77
CA GLY A 240 17.76 16.60 -11.26
C GLY A 240 18.66 16.84 -10.04
N LYS A 241 18.35 17.82 -9.20
CA LYS A 241 19.11 18.09 -7.95
C LYS A 241 19.11 16.89 -7.01
N SER A 242 17.92 16.38 -6.68
CA SER A 242 17.76 15.20 -5.84
C SER A 242 18.41 13.98 -6.48
N THR A 243 18.32 13.83 -7.80
CA THR A 243 19.03 12.79 -8.56
C THR A 243 20.56 12.89 -8.41
N LEU A 244 21.13 14.09 -8.49
CA LEU A 244 22.56 14.30 -8.27
C LEU A 244 22.96 14.02 -6.81
N ALA A 245 22.16 14.48 -5.84
CA ALA A 245 22.40 14.18 -4.43
C ALA A 245 22.32 12.68 -4.14
N GLN A 246 21.37 11.95 -4.75
CA GLN A 246 21.29 10.48 -4.67
C GLN A 246 22.49 9.82 -5.35
N TYR A 247 22.95 10.36 -6.49
CA TYR A 247 24.12 9.84 -7.20
C TYR A 247 25.41 9.96 -6.38
N VAL A 248 25.52 11.02 -5.58
CA VAL A 248 26.60 11.21 -4.60
C VAL A 248 26.41 10.32 -3.38
N TYR A 249 25.21 10.31 -2.80
CA TYR A 249 24.90 9.57 -1.58
C TYR A 249 25.16 8.06 -1.71
N ASN A 250 24.89 7.52 -2.90
CA ASN A 250 25.10 6.11 -3.26
C ASN A 250 26.47 5.84 -3.90
N ASP A 251 27.39 6.81 -3.95
CA ASP A 251 28.75 6.60 -4.44
C ASP A 251 29.53 5.73 -3.44
N LYS A 252 30.23 4.69 -3.92
CA LYS A 252 31.01 3.79 -3.08
C LYS A 252 32.00 4.52 -2.18
N ARG A 253 32.61 5.60 -2.68
CA ARG A 253 33.58 6.41 -1.92
C ARG A 253 32.93 7.12 -0.73
N ILE A 254 31.65 7.48 -0.85
CA ILE A 254 30.86 8.09 0.22
C ILE A 254 30.37 7.03 1.20
N GLU A 255 29.90 5.90 0.69
CA GLU A 255 29.49 4.74 1.50
C GLU A 255 30.61 4.23 2.41
N GLU A 256 31.85 4.15 1.91
CA GLU A 256 33.01 3.69 2.66
C GLU A 256 33.54 4.75 3.67
N CYS A 257 33.17 6.02 3.53
CA CYS A 257 33.73 7.12 4.33
C CYS A 257 32.89 7.53 5.55
N PHE A 258 31.56 7.38 5.47
CA PHE A 258 30.64 7.83 6.51
C PHE A 258 30.00 6.64 7.24
N ASP A 259 30.18 6.58 8.55
CA ASP A 259 29.62 5.54 9.42
C ASP A 259 28.09 5.57 9.38
N ILE A 260 27.53 6.79 9.39
CA ILE A 260 26.09 7.02 9.34
C ILE A 260 25.78 7.95 8.16
N ARG A 261 24.83 7.53 7.32
CA ARG A 261 24.28 8.33 6.23
C ARG A 261 22.77 8.48 6.46
N MET A 262 22.31 9.72 6.45
CA MET A 262 20.91 10.08 6.73
C MET A 262 20.34 10.87 5.56
N TRP A 263 19.08 10.63 5.20
CA TRP A 263 18.38 11.35 4.15
C TRP A 263 16.99 11.78 4.60
N VAL A 264 16.73 13.09 4.56
CA VAL A 264 15.45 13.69 4.95
C VAL A 264 15.00 14.70 3.89
N CYS A 265 13.71 14.71 3.55
CA CYS A 265 13.14 15.61 2.55
C CYS A 265 12.28 16.68 3.22
N ILE A 266 12.55 17.96 2.94
CA ILE A 266 11.89 19.12 3.55
C ILE A 266 11.17 19.91 2.45
N SER A 267 10.06 19.37 1.94
CA SER A 267 9.38 19.84 0.72
C SER A 267 8.61 21.16 0.84
N ARG A 268 8.46 21.75 2.05
CA ARG A 268 7.80 23.05 2.28
C ARG A 268 8.26 23.78 3.55
N LYS A 269 7.72 23.36 4.71
CA LYS A 269 7.92 23.99 6.01
C LYS A 269 8.68 23.03 6.90
N LEU A 270 9.64 23.55 7.66
CA LEU A 270 10.35 22.79 8.67
C LEU A 270 9.40 22.51 9.85
N ASP A 271 9.02 21.24 10.00
CA ASP A 271 8.47 20.71 11.26
C ASP A 271 9.62 20.06 12.03
N VAL A 272 10.12 20.76 13.05
CA VAL A 272 11.29 20.31 13.80
C VAL A 272 11.07 18.92 14.40
N HIS A 273 9.87 18.62 14.91
CA HIS A 273 9.57 17.35 15.55
C HIS A 273 9.50 16.20 14.55
N ARG A 274 8.70 16.37 13.49
CA ARG A 274 8.54 15.37 12.43
C ARG A 274 9.86 15.07 11.74
N HIS A 275 10.61 16.09 11.34
CA HIS A 275 11.87 15.87 10.62
C HIS A 275 12.97 15.33 11.54
N THR A 276 13.01 15.67 12.83
CA THR A 276 13.95 15.03 13.78
C THR A 276 13.68 13.53 13.88
N ARG A 277 12.41 13.12 13.87
CA ARG A 277 12.02 11.71 13.85
C ARG A 277 12.51 11.01 12.58
N GLU A 278 12.29 11.62 11.41
CA GLU A 278 12.75 11.08 10.12
C GLU A 278 14.28 10.93 10.07
N ILE A 279 15.05 11.84 10.69
CA ILE A 279 16.51 11.68 10.82
C ILE A 279 16.86 10.43 11.63
N ILE A 280 16.22 10.22 12.79
CA ILE A 280 16.48 9.06 13.65
C ILE A 280 16.15 7.76 12.92
N GLU A 281 15.01 7.72 12.22
CA GLU A 281 14.61 6.56 11.42
C GLU A 281 15.65 6.26 10.34
N SER A 282 16.12 7.29 9.65
CA SER A 282 17.16 7.16 8.63
C SER A 282 18.51 6.74 9.21
N ALA A 283 18.88 7.20 10.42
CA ALA A 283 20.14 6.88 11.05
C ALA A 283 20.18 5.43 11.57
N LYS A 284 19.11 4.99 12.24
CA LYS A 284 18.99 3.63 12.79
C LYS A 284 18.57 2.58 11.78
N LYS A 285 18.10 3.00 10.59
CA LYS A 285 17.51 2.11 9.58
C LYS A 285 16.35 1.29 10.15
N GLY A 286 15.49 1.94 10.95
CA GLY A 286 14.38 1.31 11.65
C GLY A 286 13.44 2.34 12.27
N GLU A 287 12.36 1.88 12.91
CA GLU A 287 11.35 2.78 13.49
C GLU A 287 11.92 3.64 14.63
N CYS A 288 11.54 4.92 14.67
CA CYS A 288 11.84 5.78 15.79
C CYS A 288 10.83 5.54 16.93
N PRO A 289 11.29 5.35 18.19
CA PRO A 289 10.41 5.17 19.33
C PRO A 289 9.39 6.31 19.45
N ARG A 290 8.15 5.99 19.84
CA ARG A 290 7.11 7.00 20.08
C ARG A 290 7.49 7.89 21.26
N VAL A 291 8.01 9.06 20.92
CA VAL A 291 8.35 10.13 21.83
C VAL A 291 7.65 11.38 21.31
N ASP A 292 6.77 11.95 22.14
CA ASP A 292 6.02 13.18 21.81
C ASP A 292 6.74 14.45 22.29
N ASN A 293 7.73 14.28 23.17
CA ASN A 293 8.56 15.37 23.67
C ASN A 293 9.77 15.61 22.75
N LEU A 294 9.86 16.81 22.17
CA LEU A 294 10.93 17.17 21.25
C LEU A 294 12.34 17.08 21.87
N ASP A 295 12.50 17.49 23.12
CA ASP A 295 13.80 17.47 23.80
C ASP A 295 14.32 16.03 23.98
N THR A 296 13.43 15.12 24.38
CA THR A 296 13.75 13.69 24.49
C THR A 296 14.11 13.09 23.12
N LEU A 297 13.39 13.47 22.06
CA LEU A 297 13.67 13.04 20.70
C LEU A 297 15.04 13.54 20.22
N GLN A 298 15.35 14.80 20.49
CA GLN A 298 16.63 15.42 20.15
C GLN A 298 17.80 14.87 20.97
N CYS A 299 17.58 14.48 22.23
CA CYS A 299 18.58 13.76 23.03
C CYS A 299 18.90 12.41 22.41
N LYS A 300 17.89 11.62 22.02
CA LYS A 300 18.11 10.34 21.33
C LYS A 300 18.89 10.50 20.03
N LEU A 301 18.57 11.52 19.23
CA LEU A 301 19.35 11.81 18.02
C LEU A 301 20.80 12.11 18.36
N ARG A 302 21.05 12.92 19.39
CA ARG A 302 22.39 13.26 19.85
C ARG A 302 23.18 12.03 20.28
N ASP A 303 22.55 11.11 21.02
CA ASP A 303 23.17 9.87 21.50
C ASP A 303 23.62 9.00 20.31
N ILE A 304 22.74 8.81 19.31
CA ILE A 304 23.06 8.07 18.08
C ILE A 304 24.26 8.69 17.35
N LEU A 305 24.31 10.02 17.26
CA LEU A 305 25.36 10.72 16.55
C LEU A 305 26.69 10.75 17.32
N GLN A 306 26.67 10.66 18.66
CA GLN A 306 27.86 10.57 19.49
C GLN A 306 28.61 9.25 19.34
N GLU A 307 27.89 8.17 19.00
CA GLU A 307 28.48 6.85 18.74
C GLU A 307 29.26 6.81 17.39
N SER A 308 28.98 7.73 16.48
CA SER A 308 29.60 7.82 15.15
C SER A 308 30.74 8.84 15.07
N GLN A 309 31.83 8.51 14.35
CA GLN A 309 32.93 9.46 14.11
C GLN A 309 32.60 10.38 12.92
N LYS A 310 31.97 9.84 11.88
CA LYS A 310 31.62 10.58 10.66
C LYS A 310 30.18 10.31 10.24
N PHE A 311 29.44 11.39 9.94
CA PHE A 311 28.12 11.27 9.34
C PHE A 311 27.90 12.22 8.17
N LEU A 312 27.02 11.81 7.27
CA LEU A 312 26.47 12.62 6.19
C LEU A 312 24.96 12.75 6.37
N LEU A 313 24.46 13.98 6.50
CA LEU A 313 23.04 14.28 6.46
C LEU A 313 22.68 14.95 5.14
N VAL A 314 21.76 14.36 4.39
CA VAL A 314 21.18 14.98 3.20
C VAL A 314 19.83 15.59 3.55
N LEU A 315 19.69 16.90 3.30
CA LEU A 315 18.44 17.65 3.40
C LEU A 315 17.95 17.98 1.98
N ASP A 316 16.97 17.23 1.49
CA ASP A 316 16.48 17.33 0.12
C ASP A 316 15.30 18.32 -0.02
N ASP A 317 15.27 19.03 -1.14
CA ASP A 317 14.29 20.02 -1.61
C ASP A 317 13.91 21.14 -0.63
N VAL A 318 14.91 21.63 0.12
CA VAL A 318 14.68 22.63 1.14
C VAL A 318 14.19 23.95 0.55
N TRP A 319 13.08 24.45 1.11
CA TRP A 319 12.43 25.71 0.74
C TRP A 319 12.65 26.81 1.79
N PHE A 320 12.85 28.04 1.32
CA PHE A 320 13.06 29.21 2.18
C PHE A 320 12.26 30.42 1.68
N GLU A 321 11.21 30.80 2.41
CA GLU A 321 10.58 32.10 2.31
C GLU A 321 11.23 33.13 3.25
N LYS A 322 11.16 34.41 2.89
CA LYS A 322 11.77 35.52 3.65
C LYS A 322 11.16 35.76 5.04
N SER A 323 10.07 35.07 5.38
CA SER A 323 9.30 35.20 6.62
C SER A 323 9.58 34.10 7.65
N HIS A 324 10.46 33.12 7.36
CA HIS A 324 10.73 32.02 8.30
C HIS A 324 11.74 32.41 9.39
N ASN A 325 11.49 31.89 10.59
CA ASN A 325 12.32 32.11 11.77
C ASN A 325 13.60 31.25 11.70
N GLU A 326 14.78 31.88 11.60
CA GLU A 326 16.09 31.20 11.70
C GLU A 326 16.18 30.27 12.93
N THR A 327 15.45 30.60 14.00
CA THR A 327 15.38 29.83 15.25
C THR A 327 14.88 28.40 15.06
N GLU A 328 13.98 28.12 14.12
CA GLU A 328 13.49 26.74 13.88
C GLU A 328 14.61 25.86 13.29
N TRP A 329 15.43 26.42 12.41
CA TRP A 329 16.59 25.73 11.81
C TRP A 329 17.72 25.53 12.81
N GLU A 330 17.97 26.52 13.66
CA GLU A 330 18.90 26.37 14.78
C GLU A 330 18.46 25.27 15.72
N LEU A 331 17.17 25.21 16.06
CA LEU A 331 16.60 24.16 16.91
C LEU A 331 16.71 22.77 16.25
N PHE A 332 16.41 22.67 14.95
CA PHE A 332 16.47 21.41 14.20
C PHE A 332 17.90 20.86 14.07
N LEU A 333 18.88 21.73 13.81
CA LEU A 333 20.27 21.33 13.60
C LEU A 333 21.08 21.28 14.91
N ALA A 334 20.54 21.76 16.04
CA ALA A 334 21.19 21.74 17.34
C ALA A 334 21.74 20.36 17.76
N PRO A 335 21.05 19.22 17.53
CA PRO A 335 21.58 17.90 17.89
C PRO A 335 22.83 17.50 17.11
N LEU A 336 23.09 18.12 15.95
CA LEU A 336 24.23 17.81 15.08
C LEU A 336 25.52 18.51 15.51
N VAL A 337 25.41 19.54 16.36
CA VAL A 337 26.51 20.44 16.75
C VAL A 337 27.49 19.75 17.69
N SER A 338 28.77 19.70 17.32
CA SER A 338 29.82 19.06 18.14
C SER A 338 31.22 19.43 17.64
N LYS A 339 32.26 19.17 18.45
CA LYS A 339 33.64 19.62 18.17
C LYS A 339 34.48 18.69 17.28
N GLN A 340 33.97 17.51 16.88
CA GLN A 340 34.77 16.54 16.11
C GLN A 340 34.66 16.80 14.60
N SER A 341 35.76 16.62 13.88
CA SER A 341 35.80 16.75 12.41
C SER A 341 35.12 15.57 11.71
N GLY A 342 34.56 15.78 10.51
CA GLY A 342 33.97 14.69 9.69
C GLY A 342 32.44 14.68 9.57
N ARG A 343 31.77 15.74 10.04
CA ARG A 343 30.31 15.91 9.92
C ARG A 343 29.96 16.76 8.71
N LYS A 344 29.17 16.21 7.79
CA LYS A 344 28.80 16.86 6.53
C LYS A 344 27.29 16.98 6.39
N VAL A 345 26.83 18.13 5.93
CA VAL A 345 25.42 18.37 5.58
C VAL A 345 25.33 18.72 4.09
N LEU A 346 24.63 17.91 3.32
CA LEU A 346 24.36 18.15 1.90
C LEU A 346 22.93 18.65 1.75
N VAL A 347 22.74 19.79 1.12
CA VAL A 347 21.42 20.40 0.94
C VAL A 347 21.07 20.48 -0.54
N THR A 348 19.83 20.19 -0.93
CA THR A 348 19.31 20.60 -2.24
C THR A 348 18.26 21.68 -2.06
N SER A 349 18.27 22.71 -2.91
CA SER A 349 17.30 23.81 -2.82
C SER A 349 16.99 24.43 -4.18
N ARG A 350 15.80 25.02 -4.28
CA ARG A 350 15.42 25.89 -5.41
C ARG A 350 15.78 27.35 -5.15
N SER A 351 15.95 27.71 -3.88
CA SER A 351 16.29 29.07 -3.46
C SER A 351 17.80 29.26 -3.48
N LYS A 352 18.23 30.48 -3.83
CA LYS A 352 19.64 30.90 -3.73
C LYS A 352 20.00 31.37 -2.33
N THR A 353 19.00 31.65 -1.48
CA THR A 353 19.19 32.06 -0.09
C THR A 353 18.99 30.84 0.81
N LEU A 354 20.01 30.53 1.60
CA LEU A 354 20.03 29.44 2.59
C LEU A 354 20.19 30.05 3.99
N PRO A 355 19.61 29.47 5.06
CA PRO A 355 19.80 29.90 6.44
C PRO A 355 21.25 29.80 6.86
N ALA A 356 21.69 30.76 7.68
CA ALA A 356 23.03 30.74 8.26
C ALA A 356 23.29 29.47 9.07
N ALA A 357 22.25 28.92 9.73
CA ALA A 357 22.33 27.69 10.51
C ALA A 357 22.81 26.47 9.70
N ILE A 358 22.60 26.42 8.37
CA ILE A 358 23.05 25.30 7.54
C ILE A 358 24.59 25.30 7.35
N CYS A 359 25.27 26.41 7.68
CA CYS A 359 26.73 26.54 7.59
C CYS A 359 27.27 26.26 6.17
N CYS A 360 26.52 26.66 5.14
CA CYS A 360 26.96 26.62 3.73
C CYS A 360 27.62 27.95 3.37
N GLU A 361 28.93 27.94 3.16
CA GLU A 361 29.65 29.08 2.59
C GLU A 361 29.37 29.21 1.09
N GLN A 362 29.48 30.42 0.56
CA GLN A 362 29.14 30.71 -0.83
C GLN A 362 30.02 29.97 -1.85
N GLU A 363 31.25 29.64 -1.48
CA GLU A 363 32.16 28.81 -2.27
C GLU A 363 31.74 27.34 -2.34
N HIS A 364 30.90 26.89 -1.41
CA HIS A 364 30.36 25.53 -1.31
C HIS A 364 28.93 25.41 -1.86
N VAL A 365 28.46 26.40 -2.63
CA VAL A 365 27.17 26.34 -3.34
C VAL A 365 27.38 25.95 -4.80
N ILE A 366 26.87 24.78 -5.17
CA ILE A 366 26.89 24.27 -6.54
C ILE A 366 25.61 24.69 -7.25
N HIS A 367 25.74 25.63 -8.18
CA HIS A 367 24.65 26.00 -9.08
C HIS A 367 24.51 24.99 -10.21
N LEU A 368 23.46 24.18 -10.15
CA LEU A 368 23.18 23.15 -11.13
C LEU A 368 22.78 23.81 -12.45
N LYS A 369 23.67 23.70 -13.45
CA LYS A 369 23.43 24.22 -14.81
C LYS A 369 22.53 23.29 -15.61
N ASN A 370 21.95 23.80 -16.69
CA ASN A 370 21.24 22.98 -17.66
C ASN A 370 22.15 21.87 -18.19
N MET A 371 21.56 20.73 -18.54
CA MET A 371 22.28 19.66 -19.23
C MET A 371 22.76 20.13 -20.60
N ASP A 372 23.90 19.61 -21.05
CA ASP A 372 24.29 19.79 -22.44
C ASP A 372 23.30 19.07 -23.37
N ASP A 373 23.20 19.54 -24.61
CA ASP A 373 22.21 19.02 -25.57
C ASP A 373 22.43 17.54 -25.94
N THR A 374 23.67 17.05 -25.91
CA THR A 374 24.01 15.68 -26.25
C THR A 374 23.61 14.70 -25.15
N GLU A 375 23.92 15.02 -23.89
CA GLU A 375 23.49 14.29 -22.70
C GLU A 375 21.98 14.39 -22.51
N PHE A 376 21.39 15.56 -22.81
CA PHE A 376 19.94 15.75 -22.72
C PHE A 376 19.19 14.91 -23.75
N LEU A 377 19.69 14.86 -24.99
CA LEU A 377 19.17 13.97 -26.01
C LEU A 377 19.32 12.50 -25.62
N ALA A 378 20.46 12.13 -25.03
CA ALA A 378 20.69 10.77 -24.55
C ALA A 378 19.69 10.37 -23.46
N LEU A 379 19.42 11.25 -22.49
CA LEU A 379 18.38 11.07 -21.47
C LEU A 379 17.00 10.91 -22.10
N PHE A 380 16.62 11.79 -23.03
CA PHE A 380 15.32 11.72 -23.69
C PHE A 380 15.17 10.41 -24.48
N LYS A 381 16.17 10.04 -25.29
CA LYS A 381 16.17 8.78 -26.05
C LYS A 381 16.12 7.57 -25.12
N HIS A 382 16.82 7.60 -24.00
CA HIS A 382 16.79 6.52 -23.01
C HIS A 382 15.36 6.22 -22.55
N HIS A 383 14.58 7.26 -22.22
CA HIS A 383 13.18 7.08 -21.83
C HIS A 383 12.22 6.85 -22.99
N ALA A 384 12.47 7.45 -24.17
CA ALA A 384 11.60 7.32 -25.33
C ALA A 384 11.73 5.98 -26.07
N PHE A 385 12.81 5.23 -25.83
CA PHE A 385 13.08 3.94 -26.46
C PHE A 385 13.31 2.81 -25.44
N SER A 386 12.91 2.98 -24.17
CA SER A 386 13.03 1.95 -23.13
C SER A 386 12.00 0.80 -23.24
N GLY A 387 11.15 0.81 -24.27
CA GLY A 387 10.03 -0.12 -24.45
C GLY A 387 10.36 -1.28 -25.38
N ALA A 388 9.33 -1.98 -25.85
CA ALA A 388 9.49 -3.10 -26.77
C ALA A 388 10.29 -2.71 -28.02
N GLU A 389 11.25 -3.55 -28.38
CA GLU A 389 12.19 -3.27 -29.46
C GLU A 389 11.47 -3.01 -30.80
N ILE A 390 11.81 -1.88 -31.43
CA ILE A 390 11.29 -1.52 -32.75
C ILE A 390 12.16 -2.23 -33.79
N LYS A 391 11.69 -3.39 -34.26
CA LYS A 391 12.39 -4.22 -35.27
C LYS A 391 12.49 -3.57 -36.64
N ASP A 392 11.58 -2.65 -36.98
CA ASP A 392 11.63 -1.88 -38.23
C ASP A 392 12.67 -0.76 -38.13
N GLN A 393 13.81 -0.97 -38.80
CA GLN A 393 14.94 -0.04 -38.78
C GLN A 393 14.60 1.32 -39.43
N LEU A 394 13.75 1.34 -40.45
CA LEU A 394 13.35 2.59 -41.12
C LEU A 394 12.43 3.42 -40.22
N LEU A 395 11.46 2.78 -39.58
CA LEU A 395 10.59 3.43 -38.61
C LEU A 395 11.40 3.92 -37.40
N ARG A 396 12.31 3.09 -36.88
CA ARG A 396 13.21 3.47 -35.79
C ARG A 396 14.01 4.73 -36.13
N THR A 397 14.60 4.78 -37.32
CA THR A 397 15.37 5.95 -37.78
C THR A 397 14.50 7.21 -37.81
N LYS A 398 13.28 7.12 -38.38
CA LYS A 398 12.34 8.26 -38.41
C LYS A 398 11.92 8.75 -37.02
N LEU A 399 11.72 7.83 -36.08
CA LEU A 399 11.39 8.15 -34.69
C LEU A 399 12.59 8.78 -33.98
N GLU A 400 13.80 8.29 -34.23
CA GLU A 400 15.03 8.88 -33.69
C GLU A 400 15.28 10.30 -34.22
N ASP A 401 15.01 10.56 -35.51
CA ASP A 401 15.07 11.91 -36.09
C ASP A 401 14.06 12.85 -35.43
N THR A 402 12.82 12.36 -35.26
CA THR A 402 11.77 13.12 -34.58
C THR A 402 12.11 13.35 -33.11
N ALA A 403 12.78 12.39 -32.45
CA ALA A 403 13.25 12.52 -31.08
C ALA A 403 14.25 13.67 -30.92
N VAL A 404 15.15 13.84 -31.88
CA VAL A 404 16.11 14.97 -31.92
C VAL A 404 15.37 16.30 -32.01
N GLU A 405 14.34 16.38 -32.86
CA GLU A 405 13.53 17.60 -32.99
C GLU A 405 12.74 17.93 -31.73
N ILE A 406 12.17 16.92 -31.06
CA ILE A 406 11.44 17.09 -29.80
C ILE A 406 12.39 17.56 -28.71
N ALA A 407 13.54 16.90 -28.54
CA ALA A 407 14.52 17.25 -27.50
C ALA A 407 14.96 18.72 -27.58
N LYS A 408 15.17 19.25 -28.79
CA LYS A 408 15.50 20.67 -29.02
C LYS A 408 14.43 21.64 -28.50
N ARG A 409 13.18 21.19 -28.36
CA ARG A 409 12.06 22.01 -27.86
C ARG A 409 11.82 21.91 -26.36
N LEU A 410 12.38 20.90 -25.67
CA LEU A 410 12.10 20.63 -24.24
C LEU A 410 12.88 21.52 -23.25
N GLY A 411 13.62 22.52 -23.75
CA GLY A 411 14.30 23.50 -22.91
C GLY A 411 15.32 22.93 -21.93
N GLN A 412 15.89 21.75 -22.23
CA GLN A 412 16.88 21.06 -21.39
C GLN A 412 16.37 20.71 -19.97
N CYS A 413 15.05 20.51 -19.78
CA CYS A 413 14.45 20.10 -18.51
C CYS A 413 14.41 18.56 -18.38
N PRO A 414 15.23 17.93 -17.50
CA PRO A 414 15.28 16.47 -17.36
C PRO A 414 13.94 15.82 -17.03
N LEU A 415 13.14 16.43 -16.16
CA LEU A 415 11.81 15.91 -15.81
C LEU A 415 10.87 15.89 -17.03
N ALA A 416 10.88 16.95 -17.83
CA ALA A 416 10.07 17.01 -19.06
C ALA A 416 10.51 15.95 -20.07
N ALA A 417 11.83 15.75 -20.23
CA ALA A 417 12.38 14.68 -21.07
C ALA A 417 11.95 13.29 -20.60
N LYS A 418 12.00 13.03 -19.28
CA LYS A 418 11.56 11.75 -18.70
C LYS A 418 10.08 11.51 -18.93
N VAL A 419 9.21 12.45 -18.56
CA VAL A 419 7.74 12.28 -18.66
C VAL A 419 7.28 12.16 -20.12
N LEU A 420 7.78 13.02 -21.02
CA LEU A 420 7.42 12.94 -22.44
C LEU A 420 8.04 11.72 -23.14
N GLY A 421 9.30 11.39 -22.81
CA GLY A 421 9.97 10.20 -23.32
C GLY A 421 9.20 8.93 -22.92
N SER A 422 8.92 8.74 -21.63
CA SER A 422 8.12 7.61 -21.13
C SER A 422 6.74 7.52 -21.79
N ARG A 423 6.11 8.65 -22.13
CA ARG A 423 4.81 8.64 -22.84
C ARG A 423 4.93 8.18 -24.29
N LEU A 424 5.94 8.67 -25.01
CA LEU A 424 6.20 8.32 -26.41
C LEU A 424 6.74 6.90 -26.58
N CYS A 425 7.40 6.37 -25.55
CA CYS A 425 7.93 5.01 -25.51
C CYS A 425 6.92 3.92 -25.85
N ARG A 426 5.64 4.17 -25.59
CA ARG A 426 4.54 3.22 -25.84
C ARG A 426 3.98 3.32 -27.26
N LYS A 427 4.49 4.23 -28.11
CA LYS A 427 3.86 4.64 -29.36
C LYS A 427 4.78 4.38 -30.56
N LYS A 428 4.33 3.50 -31.45
CA LYS A 428 5.00 3.19 -32.71
C LYS A 428 4.57 4.10 -33.87
N ASP A 429 3.51 4.88 -33.69
CA ASP A 429 2.98 5.78 -34.72
C ASP A 429 3.75 7.11 -34.76
N ILE A 430 4.39 7.38 -35.89
CA ILE A 430 5.12 8.63 -36.16
C ILE A 430 4.21 9.86 -36.13
N ALA A 431 2.92 9.73 -36.42
CA ALA A 431 1.97 10.85 -36.39
C ALA A 431 1.78 11.38 -34.97
N GLU A 432 1.75 10.49 -33.96
CA GLU A 432 1.69 10.89 -32.56
C GLU A 432 2.96 11.62 -32.11
N TRP A 433 4.14 11.17 -32.55
CA TRP A 433 5.40 11.85 -32.29
C TRP A 433 5.45 13.24 -32.95
N LYS A 434 5.00 13.35 -34.20
CA LYS A 434 4.89 14.65 -34.89
C LYS A 434 3.84 15.56 -34.26
N ALA A 435 2.83 15.03 -33.58
CA ALA A 435 1.87 15.84 -32.85
C ALA A 435 2.51 16.57 -31.66
N ALA A 436 3.51 15.97 -31.00
CA ALA A 436 4.29 16.63 -29.95
C ALA A 436 5.01 17.90 -30.46
N LEU A 437 5.45 17.90 -31.72
CA LEU A 437 6.08 19.06 -32.36
C LEU A 437 5.11 20.18 -32.73
N LYS A 438 3.79 19.99 -32.62
CA LYS A 438 2.78 21.01 -32.97
C LYS A 438 2.34 21.85 -31.78
N ILE A 439 2.82 21.53 -30.58
CA ILE A 439 2.48 22.23 -29.33
C ILE A 439 3.32 23.51 -29.21
N GLY A 440 2.87 24.44 -28.37
CA GLY A 440 3.55 25.70 -28.06
C GLY A 440 4.94 25.53 -27.43
N ASP A 441 5.33 26.45 -26.56
CA ASP A 441 6.69 26.46 -25.99
C ASP A 441 6.91 25.31 -24.97
N LEU A 442 7.37 24.15 -25.45
CA LEU A 442 7.68 22.97 -24.63
C LEU A 442 8.88 23.19 -23.69
N SER A 443 9.60 24.31 -23.78
CA SER A 443 10.68 24.65 -22.86
C SER A 443 10.16 24.96 -21.46
N ASP A 444 8.89 25.31 -21.33
CA ASP A 444 8.18 25.39 -20.07
C ASP A 444 7.76 23.97 -19.61
N PRO A 445 8.23 23.50 -18.43
CA PRO A 445 7.91 22.16 -17.95
C PRO A 445 6.40 21.91 -17.82
N PHE A 446 5.64 22.93 -17.45
CA PHE A 446 4.18 22.87 -17.31
C PHE A 446 3.47 22.58 -18.64
N THR A 447 3.94 23.17 -19.74
CA THR A 447 3.42 22.92 -21.10
C THR A 447 3.70 21.48 -21.57
N SER A 448 4.89 20.95 -21.25
CA SER A 448 5.25 19.56 -21.52
C SER A 448 4.40 18.57 -20.72
N LEU A 449 4.17 18.85 -19.43
CA LEU A 449 3.31 18.05 -18.56
C LEU A 449 1.85 18.08 -18.99
N LEU A 450 1.35 19.25 -19.42
CA LEU A 450 0.00 19.42 -19.92
C LEU A 450 -0.29 18.50 -21.08
N TRP A 451 0.62 18.38 -22.04
CA TRP A 451 0.43 17.45 -23.14
C TRP A 451 0.39 15.99 -22.67
N SER A 452 1.31 15.58 -21.79
CA SER A 452 1.28 14.21 -21.26
C SER A 452 -0.03 13.91 -20.52
N TYR A 453 -0.55 14.88 -19.77
CA TYR A 453 -1.84 14.78 -19.08
C TYR A 453 -3.02 14.71 -20.06
N GLU A 454 -3.08 15.56 -21.08
CA GLU A 454 -4.16 15.56 -22.08
C GLU A 454 -4.23 14.24 -22.88
N LYS A 455 -3.15 13.47 -22.92
CA LYS A 455 -3.11 12.16 -23.54
C LYS A 455 -3.50 11.01 -22.62
N LEU A 456 -3.67 11.24 -21.32
CA LEU A 456 -4.15 10.21 -20.39
C LEU A 456 -5.62 9.87 -20.67
N ASP A 457 -6.01 8.63 -20.32
CA ASP A 457 -7.43 8.28 -20.21
C ASP A 457 -8.10 9.23 -19.20
N PRO A 458 -9.29 9.78 -19.48
CA PRO A 458 -9.97 10.70 -18.56
C PRO A 458 -10.20 10.18 -17.13
N ARG A 459 -10.27 8.86 -16.93
CA ARG A 459 -10.33 8.26 -15.59
C ARG A 459 -8.99 8.38 -14.86
N LEU A 460 -7.87 8.16 -15.57
CA LEU A 460 -6.52 8.38 -15.04
C LEU A 460 -6.27 9.86 -14.75
N GLN A 461 -6.83 10.76 -15.56
CA GLN A 461 -6.77 12.20 -15.29
C GLN A 461 -7.40 12.53 -13.93
N ARG A 462 -8.60 11.99 -13.63
CA ARG A 462 -9.25 12.17 -12.32
C ARG A 462 -8.40 11.60 -11.18
N CYS A 463 -7.86 10.39 -11.36
CA CYS A 463 -6.98 9.75 -10.38
C CYS A 463 -5.75 10.63 -10.09
N PHE A 464 -5.12 11.17 -11.12
CA PHE A 464 -3.98 12.07 -11.01
C PHE A 464 -4.33 13.39 -10.29
N LEU A 465 -5.43 14.05 -10.68
CA LEU A 465 -5.89 15.29 -10.05
C LEU A 465 -6.20 15.09 -8.56
N TYR A 466 -6.79 13.95 -8.21
CA TYR A 466 -7.13 13.60 -6.82
C TYR A 466 -5.88 13.46 -5.93
N CYS A 467 -4.73 13.08 -6.50
CA CYS A 467 -3.46 13.00 -5.76
C CYS A 467 -3.01 14.37 -5.24
N SER A 468 -3.52 15.48 -5.79
CA SER A 468 -3.24 16.82 -5.26
C SER A 468 -3.78 17.04 -3.83
N LEU A 469 -4.65 16.17 -3.31
CA LEU A 469 -5.15 16.24 -1.93
C LEU A 469 -4.08 15.92 -0.89
N PHE A 470 -3.05 15.16 -1.26
CA PHE A 470 -1.97 14.82 -0.36
C PHE A 470 -0.89 15.91 -0.39
N PRO A 471 -0.17 16.15 0.72
CA PRO A 471 0.92 17.11 0.75
C PRO A 471 2.08 16.65 -0.14
N LYS A 472 2.94 17.61 -0.51
CA LYS A 472 4.15 17.32 -1.27
C LYS A 472 5.08 16.40 -0.50
N GLY A 473 5.72 15.46 -1.20
CA GLY A 473 6.56 14.43 -0.57
C GLY A 473 5.79 13.35 0.19
N HIS A 474 4.45 13.31 0.09
CA HIS A 474 3.65 12.22 0.66
C HIS A 474 4.10 10.86 0.09
N ARG A 475 4.20 9.86 0.98
CA ARG A 475 4.52 8.49 0.64
C ARG A 475 3.23 7.75 0.33
N TYR A 476 2.99 7.51 -0.96
CA TYR A 476 1.81 6.82 -1.43
C TYR A 476 1.99 5.31 -1.28
N ASP A 477 1.11 4.70 -0.48
CA ASP A 477 0.83 3.28 -0.56
C ASP A 477 -0.12 3.03 -1.77
N PRO A 478 0.27 2.17 -2.74
CA PRO A 478 -0.54 1.91 -3.92
C PRO A 478 -1.94 1.39 -3.58
N ASN A 479 -2.07 0.48 -2.62
CA ASN A 479 -3.35 -0.15 -2.29
C ASN A 479 -4.32 0.87 -1.69
N GLN A 480 -3.86 1.68 -0.73
CA GLN A 480 -4.66 2.74 -0.13
C GLN A 480 -5.11 3.78 -1.16
N LEU A 481 -4.22 4.21 -2.06
CA LEU A 481 -4.57 5.19 -3.09
C LEU A 481 -5.59 4.63 -4.08
N VAL A 482 -5.43 3.35 -4.48
CA VAL A 482 -6.41 2.65 -5.31
C VAL A 482 -7.76 2.53 -4.61
N HIS A 483 -7.80 2.17 -3.33
CA HIS A 483 -9.04 2.11 -2.55
C HIS A 483 -9.79 3.44 -2.54
N LEU A 484 -9.08 4.56 -2.45
CA LEU A 484 -9.68 5.89 -2.53
C LEU A 484 -10.27 6.18 -3.92
N TRP A 485 -9.54 5.85 -4.99
CA TRP A 485 -10.05 6.01 -6.36
C TRP A 485 -11.27 5.16 -6.65
N VAL A 486 -11.30 3.92 -6.14
CA VAL A 486 -12.46 3.05 -6.27
C VAL A 486 -13.65 3.59 -5.46
N ALA A 487 -13.42 4.05 -4.23
CA ALA A 487 -14.47 4.65 -3.40
C ALA A 487 -15.07 5.90 -4.06
N GLU A 488 -14.25 6.78 -4.65
CA GLU A 488 -14.75 7.93 -5.40
C GLU A 488 -15.46 7.55 -6.71
N GLY A 489 -15.25 6.32 -7.20
CA GLY A 489 -15.85 5.82 -8.44
C GLY A 489 -15.07 6.23 -9.69
N PHE A 490 -13.76 6.46 -9.59
CA PHE A 490 -12.91 6.82 -10.73
C PHE A 490 -12.50 5.59 -11.56
N VAL A 491 -12.57 4.40 -10.97
CA VAL A 491 -12.22 3.13 -11.63
C VAL A 491 -13.47 2.54 -12.27
N GLY A 492 -13.43 2.34 -13.60
CA GLY A 492 -14.55 1.80 -14.36
C GLY A 492 -14.68 0.27 -14.23
N SER A 493 -15.90 -0.24 -14.19
CA SER A 493 -16.17 -1.69 -14.23
C SER A 493 -15.81 -2.26 -15.61
N CYS A 494 -14.92 -3.24 -15.67
CA CYS A 494 -14.59 -3.95 -16.91
C CYS A 494 -15.66 -5.02 -17.21
N ASN A 495 -16.21 -5.02 -18.44
CA ASN A 495 -17.15 -6.05 -18.92
C ASN A 495 -16.50 -7.42 -19.18
N LEU A 496 -15.18 -7.53 -19.04
CA LEU A 496 -14.44 -8.80 -19.14
C LEU A 496 -14.46 -9.47 -17.76
N SER A 497 -15.32 -10.47 -17.65
CA SER A 497 -15.65 -11.22 -16.44
C SER A 497 -14.42 -11.86 -15.79
N ARG A 498 -14.08 -11.37 -14.58
CA ARG A 498 -13.40 -12.03 -13.42
C ARG A 498 -12.51 -11.08 -12.60
N ARG A 499 -12.24 -9.84 -13.04
CA ARG A 499 -11.37 -8.89 -12.31
C ARG A 499 -12.13 -8.02 -11.30
N THR A 500 -11.48 -7.67 -10.18
CA THR A 500 -12.01 -6.69 -9.21
C THR A 500 -11.78 -5.26 -9.67
N LEU A 501 -12.48 -4.31 -9.03
CA LEU A 501 -12.21 -2.88 -9.22
C LEU A 501 -10.85 -2.50 -8.66
N GLU A 502 -10.40 -3.16 -7.60
CA GLU A 502 -9.09 -2.99 -6.98
C GLU A 502 -7.97 -3.40 -7.95
N GLU A 503 -8.11 -4.53 -8.64
CA GLU A 503 -7.17 -4.98 -9.68
C GLU A 503 -7.13 -4.00 -10.85
N ALA A 504 -8.28 -3.54 -11.33
CA ALA A 504 -8.36 -2.53 -12.39
C ALA A 504 -7.78 -1.17 -11.95
N GLY A 505 -7.96 -0.79 -10.68
CA GLY A 505 -7.37 0.41 -10.11
C GLY A 505 -5.85 0.28 -9.95
N MET A 506 -5.34 -0.92 -9.66
CA MET A 506 -3.91 -1.20 -9.65
C MET A 506 -3.30 -1.09 -11.05
N ASP A 507 -4.01 -1.54 -12.09
CA ASP A 507 -3.60 -1.32 -13.48
C ASP A 507 -3.47 0.20 -13.77
N TYR A 508 -4.41 1.01 -13.26
CA TYR A 508 -4.36 2.48 -13.40
C TYR A 508 -3.14 3.09 -12.69
N PHE A 509 -2.85 2.62 -11.47
CA PHE A 509 -1.67 3.03 -10.72
C PHE A 509 -0.38 2.71 -11.49
N ASN A 510 -0.26 1.47 -11.96
CA ASN A 510 0.89 0.98 -12.74
C ASN A 510 1.08 1.76 -14.05
N ASP A 511 -0.01 2.18 -14.68
CA ASP A 511 0.05 3.04 -15.86
C ASP A 511 0.59 4.44 -15.55
N MET A 512 0.24 5.03 -14.41
CA MET A 512 0.81 6.31 -13.97
C MET A 512 2.28 6.19 -13.56
N VAL A 513 2.67 5.11 -12.88
CA VAL A 513 4.08 4.80 -12.57
C VAL A 513 4.89 4.70 -13.87
N SER A 514 4.39 3.95 -14.84
CA SER A 514 5.04 3.81 -16.15
C SER A 514 5.12 5.13 -16.93
N GLY A 515 4.15 6.01 -16.74
CA GLY A 515 4.15 7.38 -17.28
C GLY A 515 5.10 8.34 -16.54
N SER A 516 5.86 7.85 -15.54
CA SER A 516 6.71 8.65 -14.66
C SER A 516 5.97 9.71 -13.82
N PHE A 517 4.66 9.53 -13.61
CA PHE A 517 3.88 10.39 -12.70
C PHE A 517 4.18 10.08 -11.23
N PHE A 518 4.48 8.82 -10.94
CA PHE A 518 4.97 8.33 -9.65
C PHE A 518 6.37 7.76 -9.79
N GLN A 519 7.17 7.89 -8.73
CA GLN A 519 8.52 7.36 -8.66
C GLN A 519 8.59 6.38 -7.49
N LEU A 520 9.10 5.18 -7.76
CA LEU A 520 9.36 4.20 -6.71
C LEU A 520 10.55 4.65 -5.88
N VAL A 521 10.37 4.68 -4.56
CA VAL A 521 11.41 4.89 -3.58
C VAL A 521 11.38 3.66 -2.69
N SER A 522 12.37 2.79 -2.85
CA SER A 522 12.57 1.69 -1.91
C SER A 522 13.70 2.09 -0.96
N GLN A 523 13.51 1.77 0.31
CA GLN A 523 14.55 1.83 1.33
C GLN A 523 14.97 0.39 1.65
N MET A 524 16.22 0.16 2.05
CA MET A 524 16.76 -1.18 2.29
C MET A 524 15.97 -2.02 3.32
N TYR A 525 15.10 -1.41 4.14
CA TYR A 525 14.45 -2.06 5.28
C TYR A 525 12.96 -1.68 5.49
N CYS A 526 12.33 -0.98 4.53
CA CYS A 526 10.90 -0.66 4.57
C CYS A 526 10.23 -1.03 3.25
N ASP A 527 8.91 -1.25 3.29
CA ASP A 527 8.10 -1.46 2.09
C ASP A 527 8.36 -0.37 1.06
N SER A 528 8.48 -0.78 -0.20
CA SER A 528 8.71 0.15 -1.30
C SER A 528 7.49 1.06 -1.47
N TYR A 529 7.69 2.38 -1.37
CA TYR A 529 6.61 3.35 -1.49
C TYR A 529 6.81 4.24 -2.71
N TYR A 530 5.75 4.94 -3.11
CA TYR A 530 5.80 5.82 -4.27
C TYR A 530 5.70 7.29 -3.85
N VAL A 531 6.39 8.16 -4.58
CA VAL A 531 6.29 9.62 -4.40
C VAL A 531 5.96 10.29 -5.73
N MET A 532 5.15 11.35 -5.67
CA MET A 532 4.90 12.23 -6.80
C MET A 532 5.90 13.39 -6.76
N HIS A 533 6.56 13.67 -7.87
CA HIS A 533 7.50 14.78 -7.96
C HIS A 533 6.75 16.11 -7.78
N ASP A 534 7.32 17.05 -7.03
CA ASP A 534 6.74 18.34 -6.70
C ASP A 534 6.14 19.15 -7.87
N ILE A 535 6.82 19.21 -9.02
CA ILE A 535 6.27 19.89 -10.21
C ILE A 535 5.01 19.19 -10.73
N LEU A 536 4.97 17.85 -10.71
CA LEU A 536 3.76 17.11 -11.08
C LEU A 536 2.64 17.35 -10.07
N HIS A 537 2.98 17.46 -8.79
CA HIS A 537 2.04 17.81 -7.74
C HIS A 537 1.50 19.24 -7.90
N ASP A 538 2.37 20.23 -8.12
CA ASP A 538 1.99 21.63 -8.41
C ASP A 538 1.11 21.71 -9.66
N PHE A 539 1.42 20.88 -10.67
CA PHE A 539 0.63 20.75 -11.88
C PHE A 539 -0.76 20.17 -11.59
N ALA A 540 -0.85 19.06 -10.87
CA ALA A 540 -2.13 18.46 -10.44
C ALA A 540 -2.97 19.44 -9.62
N GLU A 541 -2.35 20.14 -8.67
CA GLU A 541 -2.98 21.18 -7.86
C GLU A 541 -3.51 22.32 -8.74
N SER A 542 -2.72 22.79 -9.71
CA SER A 542 -3.14 23.88 -10.60
C SER A 542 -4.38 23.53 -11.44
N LEU A 543 -4.51 22.27 -11.85
CA LEU A 543 -5.62 21.77 -12.66
C LEU A 543 -6.87 21.43 -11.83
N SER A 544 -6.70 21.15 -10.53
CA SER A 544 -7.77 20.65 -9.67
C SER A 544 -8.37 21.68 -8.73
N ARG A 545 -7.91 22.94 -8.73
CA ARG A 545 -8.30 24.00 -7.77
C ARG A 545 -9.81 24.24 -7.62
N GLU A 546 -10.61 23.95 -8.64
CA GLU A 546 -12.07 24.08 -8.55
C GLU A 546 -12.70 22.96 -7.70
N ASP A 547 -12.12 21.75 -7.72
CA ASP A 547 -12.72 20.53 -7.17
C ASP A 547 -11.95 19.98 -5.95
N CYS A 548 -10.64 20.16 -5.87
CA CYS A 548 -9.76 19.70 -4.79
C CYS A 548 -9.17 20.89 -4.03
N PHE A 549 -9.13 20.80 -2.70
CA PHE A 549 -8.53 21.81 -1.84
C PHE A 549 -7.77 21.16 -0.68
N ARG A 550 -6.58 21.67 -0.38
CA ARG A 550 -5.82 21.31 0.82
C ARG A 550 -5.85 22.47 1.81
N LEU A 551 -6.43 22.23 2.97
CA LEU A 551 -6.47 23.17 4.08
C LEU A 551 -5.24 22.92 4.96
N GLU A 552 -4.21 23.73 4.76
CA GLU A 552 -2.89 23.60 5.43
C GLU A 552 -2.54 24.82 6.31
N ASP A 553 -3.31 25.91 6.23
CA ASP A 553 -3.08 27.16 6.97
C ASP A 553 -4.29 27.47 7.86
N ASP A 554 -4.04 27.60 9.16
CA ASP A 554 -5.04 27.94 10.18
C ASP A 554 -5.70 29.32 9.96
N ASN A 555 -5.12 30.18 9.11
CA ASN A 555 -5.65 31.51 8.79
C ASN A 555 -6.61 31.52 7.60
N VAL A 556 -6.87 30.37 6.95
CA VAL A 556 -7.80 30.31 5.81
C VAL A 556 -9.23 30.63 6.26
N THR A 557 -9.79 31.71 5.71
CA THR A 557 -11.13 32.20 6.05
C THR A 557 -12.22 31.74 5.09
N GLU A 558 -11.87 31.32 3.87
CA GLU A 558 -12.82 30.90 2.84
C GLU A 558 -12.30 29.71 2.03
N ILE A 559 -13.19 28.77 1.73
CA ILE A 559 -12.96 27.65 0.81
C ILE A 559 -14.03 27.75 -0.30
N PRO A 560 -13.66 27.62 -1.58
CA PRO A 560 -14.64 27.70 -2.67
C PRO A 560 -15.75 26.66 -2.50
N CYS A 561 -17.01 27.06 -2.68
CA CYS A 561 -18.17 26.15 -2.58
C CYS A 561 -18.22 25.09 -3.69
N THR A 562 -17.40 25.24 -4.73
CA THR A 562 -17.20 24.25 -5.80
C THR A 562 -16.40 23.04 -5.33
N VAL A 563 -15.61 23.16 -4.25
CA VAL A 563 -14.77 22.08 -3.74
C VAL A 563 -15.61 20.85 -3.43
N ARG A 564 -15.16 19.71 -3.98
CA ARG A 564 -15.73 18.37 -3.79
C ARG A 564 -14.82 17.51 -2.93
N HIS A 565 -13.52 17.76 -2.93
CA HIS A 565 -12.55 16.95 -2.22
C HIS A 565 -11.68 17.84 -1.33
N LEU A 566 -11.72 17.59 -0.03
CA LEU A 566 -11.01 18.38 0.97
C LEU A 566 -9.98 17.50 1.70
N SER A 567 -8.76 17.99 1.76
CA SER A 567 -7.73 17.46 2.66
C SER A 567 -7.48 18.47 3.78
N VAL A 568 -7.37 18.00 5.01
CA VAL A 568 -7.20 18.83 6.20
C VAL A 568 -5.91 18.47 6.91
N HIS A 569 -5.06 19.48 7.06
CA HIS A 569 -3.73 19.42 7.64
C HIS A 569 -3.46 20.71 8.44
N VAL A 570 -4.31 20.99 9.42
CA VAL A 570 -4.23 22.16 10.30
C VAL A 570 -4.08 21.73 11.75
N GLN A 571 -3.60 22.63 12.61
CA GLN A 571 -3.51 22.35 14.03
C GLN A 571 -4.89 22.27 14.68
N SER A 572 -5.84 23.10 14.21
CA SER A 572 -7.17 23.22 14.80
C SER A 572 -8.29 23.20 13.75
N MET A 573 -8.97 22.07 13.58
CA MET A 573 -10.15 21.98 12.71
C MET A 573 -11.33 22.84 13.23
N GLN A 574 -11.31 23.19 14.52
CA GLN A 574 -12.32 24.04 15.17
C GLN A 574 -12.50 25.38 14.47
N LYS A 575 -11.40 26.03 14.12
CA LYS A 575 -11.38 27.33 13.44
C LYS A 575 -12.10 27.27 12.09
N HIS A 576 -12.07 26.12 11.43
CA HIS A 576 -12.62 25.94 10.09
C HIS A 576 -13.98 25.27 10.06
N LYS A 577 -14.55 24.88 11.22
CA LYS A 577 -15.88 24.23 11.31
C LYS A 577 -16.92 24.93 10.44
N GLN A 578 -17.08 26.24 10.63
CA GLN A 578 -18.14 27.01 9.96
C GLN A 578 -17.96 27.04 8.44
N ILE A 579 -16.72 27.04 7.96
CA ILE A 579 -16.42 27.06 6.53
C ILE A 579 -16.69 25.66 5.95
N ILE A 580 -16.22 24.60 6.62
CA ILE A 580 -16.41 23.20 6.18
C ILE A 580 -17.90 22.82 6.18
N CYS A 581 -18.68 23.24 7.19
CA CYS A 581 -20.13 22.99 7.25
C CYS A 581 -20.91 23.63 6.09
N LYS A 582 -20.37 24.65 5.41
CA LYS A 582 -21.00 25.30 4.24
C LYS A 582 -20.66 24.61 2.92
N LEU A 583 -19.78 23.60 2.93
CA LEU A 583 -19.38 22.86 1.73
C LEU A 583 -20.33 21.67 1.49
N TYR A 584 -21.54 21.96 1.01
CA TYR A 584 -22.62 20.97 0.83
C TYR A 584 -22.34 19.90 -0.24
N HIS A 585 -21.31 20.12 -1.05
CA HIS A 585 -20.97 19.24 -2.17
C HIS A 585 -19.75 18.36 -1.91
N LEU A 586 -19.22 18.34 -0.68
CA LEU A 586 -18.09 17.48 -0.35
C LEU A 586 -18.42 16.00 -0.54
N ARG A 587 -17.50 15.32 -1.24
CA ARG A 587 -17.41 13.88 -1.46
C ARG A 587 -16.24 13.26 -0.70
N THR A 588 -15.17 14.02 -0.45
CA THR A 588 -14.01 13.54 0.30
C THR A 588 -13.65 14.48 1.44
N ILE A 589 -13.36 13.90 2.61
CA ILE A 589 -12.60 14.54 3.69
C ILE A 589 -11.48 13.58 4.11
N ILE A 590 -10.22 14.00 3.94
CA ILE A 590 -9.04 13.28 4.42
C ILE A 590 -8.33 14.16 5.45
N CYS A 591 -8.18 13.66 6.67
CA CYS A 591 -7.31 14.27 7.69
C CYS A 591 -6.00 13.49 7.69
N ILE A 592 -4.86 14.18 7.59
CA ILE A 592 -3.53 13.56 7.41
C ILE A 592 -2.69 13.61 8.70
N ASP A 593 -2.84 14.66 9.50
CA ASP A 593 -2.05 14.88 10.73
C ASP A 593 -2.92 14.81 11.99
N PRO A 594 -2.32 14.55 13.18
CA PRO A 594 -3.07 14.54 14.43
C PRO A 594 -3.65 15.93 14.73
N LEU A 595 -4.98 15.99 14.75
CA LEU A 595 -5.73 17.20 15.11
C LEU A 595 -5.67 17.39 16.63
N MET A 596 -4.99 18.44 17.10
CA MET A 596 -4.75 18.62 18.54
C MET A 596 -5.99 19.05 19.34
N ASP A 597 -7.08 19.46 18.70
CA ASP A 597 -8.27 20.02 19.37
C ASP A 597 -9.51 19.10 19.31
N GLY A 598 -10.00 18.64 20.47
CA GLY A 598 -11.36 18.10 20.69
C GLY A 598 -12.42 19.22 20.83
N PRO A 599 -13.74 18.98 20.67
CA PRO A 599 -14.54 17.79 21.06
C PRO A 599 -15.47 17.20 19.95
N SER A 600 -16.17 16.11 20.28
CA SER A 600 -17.10 15.31 19.43
C SER A 600 -18.19 16.10 18.68
N ASP A 601 -18.70 17.18 19.26
CA ASP A 601 -19.91 17.89 18.81
C ASP A 601 -19.70 18.65 17.49
N ILE A 602 -18.45 18.97 17.19
CA ILE A 602 -18.03 19.69 16.00
C ILE A 602 -18.09 18.74 14.81
N PHE A 603 -17.61 17.52 15.02
CA PHE A 603 -17.62 16.45 14.06
C PHE A 603 -19.06 16.00 13.77
N ASP A 604 -19.91 15.84 14.78
CA ASP A 604 -21.33 15.51 14.60
C ASP A 604 -22.04 16.55 13.71
N GLY A 605 -21.90 17.84 14.03
CA GLY A 605 -22.47 18.93 13.23
C GLY A 605 -21.88 19.04 11.84
N MET A 606 -20.62 18.67 11.64
CA MET A 606 -20.00 18.53 10.32
C MET A 606 -20.75 17.44 9.55
N LEU A 607 -20.71 16.19 10.01
CA LEU A 607 -21.27 15.02 9.32
C LEU A 607 -22.72 15.19 8.86
N ARG A 608 -23.59 15.83 9.66
CA ARG A 608 -24.99 16.12 9.30
C ARG A 608 -25.16 16.94 8.03
N ASN A 609 -24.15 17.75 7.69
CA ASN A 609 -24.16 18.66 6.55
C ASN A 609 -23.52 18.05 5.28
N GLN A 610 -22.57 17.09 5.38
CA GLN A 610 -21.93 16.50 4.19
C GLN A 610 -22.66 15.27 3.66
N ARG A 611 -23.92 15.44 3.26
CA ARG A 611 -24.76 14.33 2.80
C ARG A 611 -24.22 13.61 1.56
N LYS A 612 -23.37 14.27 0.76
CA LYS A 612 -22.74 13.77 -0.48
C LYS A 612 -21.40 13.04 -0.24
N LEU A 613 -20.97 12.88 1.02
CA LEU A 613 -19.66 12.32 1.34
C LEU A 613 -19.56 10.83 0.95
N ARG A 614 -18.47 10.48 0.26
CA ARG A 614 -18.09 9.13 -0.19
C ARG A 614 -16.86 8.60 0.57
N VAL A 615 -15.90 9.48 0.87
CA VAL A 615 -14.66 9.15 1.56
C VAL A 615 -14.52 9.97 2.82
N LEU A 616 -14.30 9.28 3.94
CA LEU A 616 -13.96 9.86 5.23
C LEU A 616 -12.74 9.14 5.81
N SER A 617 -11.61 9.82 5.90
CA SER A 617 -10.38 9.29 6.48
C SER A 617 -9.93 10.18 7.63
N LEU A 618 -9.80 9.60 8.83
CA LEU A 618 -9.44 10.33 10.04
C LEU A 618 -8.06 9.87 10.55
N SER A 619 -7.09 10.78 10.50
CA SER A 619 -5.76 10.61 11.11
C SER A 619 -5.78 10.72 12.63
N PHE A 620 -6.81 11.36 13.20
CA PHE A 620 -7.02 11.49 14.63
C PHE A 620 -8.46 11.92 14.91
N TYR A 621 -9.06 11.33 15.95
CA TYR A 621 -10.36 11.71 16.49
C TYR A 621 -10.34 11.39 17.98
N SER A 622 -10.54 12.41 18.81
CA SER A 622 -10.30 12.33 20.26
C SER A 622 -11.42 11.69 21.07
N SER A 623 -12.61 11.51 20.49
CA SER A 623 -13.72 10.86 21.19
C SER A 623 -13.65 9.34 21.01
N SER A 624 -13.93 8.63 22.10
CA SER A 624 -14.03 7.16 22.10
C SER A 624 -15.27 6.64 21.38
N LYS A 625 -16.29 7.49 21.21
CA LYS A 625 -17.54 7.12 20.53
C LYS A 625 -17.65 7.84 19.20
N LEU A 626 -17.88 7.09 18.13
CA LEU A 626 -18.24 7.66 16.84
C LEU A 626 -19.72 8.09 16.86
N PRO A 627 -20.08 9.30 16.40
CA PRO A 627 -21.42 9.84 16.57
C PRO A 627 -22.46 9.14 15.68
N GLU A 628 -23.71 9.06 16.17
CA GLU A 628 -24.85 8.47 15.42
C GLU A 628 -25.14 9.19 14.10
N SER A 629 -24.72 10.45 13.93
CA SER A 629 -24.83 11.18 12.66
C SER A 629 -24.06 10.53 11.51
N ILE A 630 -23.11 9.61 11.77
CA ILE A 630 -22.40 8.90 10.70
C ILE A 630 -23.36 8.19 9.75
N GLY A 631 -24.46 7.62 10.27
CA GLY A 631 -25.48 6.95 9.46
C GLY A 631 -26.27 7.87 8.54
N GLU A 632 -26.14 9.20 8.66
CA GLU A 632 -26.70 10.16 7.70
C GLU A 632 -25.89 10.23 6.40
N LEU A 633 -24.65 9.74 6.39
CA LEU A 633 -23.76 9.74 5.22
C LEU A 633 -24.07 8.61 4.24
N LYS A 634 -25.26 8.64 3.64
CA LYS A 634 -25.78 7.56 2.76
C LYS A 634 -24.85 7.17 1.62
N HIS A 635 -24.05 8.10 1.12
CA HIS A 635 -23.13 7.86 0.00
C HIS A 635 -21.74 7.37 0.43
N LEU A 636 -21.49 7.20 1.73
CA LEU A 636 -20.18 6.82 2.25
C LEU A 636 -19.79 5.42 1.77
N ARG A 637 -18.60 5.31 1.20
CA ARG A 637 -18.00 4.10 0.63
C ARG A 637 -16.69 3.73 1.32
N TYR A 638 -15.96 4.70 1.83
CA TYR A 638 -14.68 4.50 2.52
C TYR A 638 -14.69 5.20 3.88
N LEU A 639 -14.47 4.44 4.95
CA LEU A 639 -14.31 4.93 6.31
C LEU A 639 -13.02 4.41 6.92
N ASN A 640 -12.07 5.30 7.21
CA ASN A 640 -10.82 4.96 7.89
C ASN A 640 -10.73 5.63 9.27
N LEU A 641 -10.63 4.78 10.29
CA LEU A 641 -10.54 5.12 11.71
C LEU A 641 -9.27 4.56 12.38
N ILE A 642 -8.29 4.03 11.62
CA ILE A 642 -7.12 3.32 12.16
C ILE A 642 -6.35 4.13 13.21
N ARG A 643 -6.19 5.44 12.98
CA ARG A 643 -5.42 6.34 13.86
C ARG A 643 -6.28 7.11 14.85
N THR A 644 -7.50 6.64 15.12
CA THR A 644 -8.43 7.31 16.04
C THR A 644 -8.47 6.63 17.40
N LEU A 645 -9.09 7.31 18.39
CA LEU A 645 -9.34 6.76 19.73
C LEU A 645 -10.70 6.05 19.85
N VAL A 646 -11.39 5.80 18.72
CA VAL A 646 -12.73 5.23 18.72
C VAL A 646 -12.71 3.78 19.23
N SER A 647 -13.40 3.52 20.33
CA SER A 647 -13.63 2.18 20.86
C SER A 647 -15.07 1.70 20.67
N GLU A 648 -16.02 2.63 20.50
CA GLU A 648 -17.44 2.34 20.34
C GLU A 648 -17.98 2.83 18.97
N LEU A 649 -18.59 1.91 18.21
CA LEU A 649 -19.25 2.22 16.94
C LEU A 649 -20.78 2.33 17.12
N PRO A 650 -21.43 3.35 16.52
CA PRO A 650 -22.87 3.56 16.63
C PRO A 650 -23.65 2.55 15.80
N THR A 651 -24.90 2.29 16.19
CA THR A 651 -25.76 1.35 15.44
C THR A 651 -26.17 1.88 14.07
N SER A 652 -26.19 3.21 13.89
CA SER A 652 -26.44 3.85 12.60
C SER A 652 -25.36 3.57 11.55
N LEU A 653 -24.16 3.14 11.93
CA LEU A 653 -23.14 2.71 10.96
C LEU A 653 -23.66 1.57 10.07
N CYS A 654 -24.54 0.71 10.59
CA CYS A 654 -25.16 -0.38 9.84
C CYS A 654 -26.19 0.08 8.79
N THR A 655 -26.47 1.38 8.66
CA THR A 655 -27.31 1.93 7.59
C THR A 655 -26.49 2.44 6.41
N LEU A 656 -25.15 2.39 6.46
CA LEU A 656 -24.27 2.81 5.38
C LEU A 656 -24.22 1.77 4.25
N TYR A 657 -25.33 1.50 3.57
CA TYR A 657 -25.43 0.41 2.60
C TYR A 657 -24.48 0.52 1.40
N HIS A 658 -23.88 1.70 1.17
CA HIS A 658 -22.85 1.94 0.17
C HIS A 658 -21.43 1.68 0.65
N LEU A 659 -21.22 1.41 1.95
CA LEU A 659 -19.90 1.23 2.52
C LEU A 659 -19.22 0.01 1.87
N GLN A 660 -18.01 0.25 1.35
CA GLN A 660 -17.19 -0.72 0.66
C GLN A 660 -15.92 -1.05 1.45
N LEU A 661 -15.37 -0.07 2.16
CA LEU A 661 -14.16 -0.22 2.97
C LEU A 661 -14.38 0.35 4.36
N LEU A 662 -14.11 -0.46 5.38
CA LEU A 662 -14.16 -0.09 6.79
C LEU A 662 -12.86 -0.48 7.47
N TRP A 663 -12.07 0.53 7.84
CA TRP A 663 -10.79 0.33 8.51
C TRP A 663 -10.87 0.85 9.94
N LEU A 664 -10.64 -0.04 10.90
CA LEU A 664 -10.80 0.22 12.32
C LEU A 664 -9.44 0.33 13.01
N ASN A 665 -9.41 1.03 14.14
CA ASN A 665 -8.27 0.94 15.05
C ASN A 665 -8.42 -0.33 15.93
N HIS A 666 -7.33 -0.70 16.58
CA HIS A 666 -7.27 -1.88 17.45
C HIS A 666 -8.03 -1.78 18.79
N MET A 667 -8.58 -0.60 19.15
CA MET A 667 -9.37 -0.41 20.38
C MET A 667 -10.86 -0.71 20.19
N VAL A 668 -11.32 -1.01 18.96
CA VAL A 668 -12.71 -1.41 18.71
C VAL A 668 -12.92 -2.87 19.12
N GLU A 669 -13.46 -3.07 20.31
CA GLU A 669 -13.72 -4.40 20.88
C GLU A 669 -15.08 -5.00 20.49
N ASN A 670 -16.02 -4.21 19.97
CA ASN A 670 -17.35 -4.71 19.61
C ASN A 670 -17.83 -4.08 18.31
N LEU A 671 -18.33 -4.92 17.41
CA LEU A 671 -19.00 -4.49 16.18
C LEU A 671 -20.51 -4.47 16.39
N PRO A 672 -21.24 -3.52 15.78
CA PRO A 672 -22.69 -3.48 15.89
C PRO A 672 -23.34 -4.70 15.21
N ASP A 673 -24.34 -5.31 15.86
CA ASP A 673 -24.97 -6.58 15.46
C ASP A 673 -25.48 -6.64 14.00
N LYS A 674 -25.79 -5.47 13.42
CA LYS A 674 -26.37 -5.35 12.08
C LYS A 674 -25.36 -5.05 10.98
N LEU A 675 -24.06 -5.21 11.25
CA LEU A 675 -23.01 -4.96 10.27
C LEU A 675 -23.17 -5.84 9.01
N CYS A 676 -23.78 -7.03 9.13
CA CYS A 676 -24.13 -7.90 8.02
C CYS A 676 -25.08 -7.27 6.97
N ASN A 677 -25.70 -6.12 7.27
CA ASN A 677 -26.52 -5.38 6.32
C ASN A 677 -25.70 -4.63 5.26
N LEU A 678 -24.40 -4.45 5.49
CA LEU A 678 -23.50 -3.72 4.60
C LEU A 678 -23.05 -4.61 3.43
N ARG A 679 -23.98 -5.07 2.60
CA ARG A 679 -23.72 -6.08 1.55
C ARG A 679 -22.71 -5.68 0.47
N LYS A 680 -22.41 -4.38 0.35
CA LYS A 680 -21.38 -3.83 -0.53
C LYS A 680 -19.99 -3.78 0.10
N LEU A 681 -19.85 -4.16 1.37
CA LEU A 681 -18.57 -4.18 2.06
C LEU A 681 -17.64 -5.20 1.40
N ARG A 682 -16.47 -4.74 0.99
CA ARG A 682 -15.43 -5.49 0.30
C ARG A 682 -14.21 -5.66 1.20
N HIS A 683 -13.88 -4.66 1.99
CA HIS A 683 -12.70 -4.68 2.86
C HIS A 683 -13.06 -4.31 4.29
N LEU A 684 -12.63 -5.14 5.22
CA LEU A 684 -12.77 -4.92 6.66
C LEU A 684 -11.50 -5.38 7.37
N GLY A 685 -10.96 -4.55 8.25
CA GLY A 685 -9.79 -4.88 9.07
C GLY A 685 -9.59 -3.89 10.20
N ALA A 686 -8.82 -4.30 11.22
CA ALA A 686 -8.42 -3.47 12.34
C ALA A 686 -6.90 -3.43 12.45
N TYR A 687 -6.30 -2.26 12.69
CA TYR A 687 -4.85 -2.10 12.67
C TYR A 687 -4.30 -1.38 13.90
N VAL A 688 -3.06 -1.72 14.28
CA VAL A 688 -2.38 -1.09 15.43
C VAL A 688 -1.71 0.22 15.04
N ASN A 689 -1.11 0.34 13.85
CA ASN A 689 -0.42 1.56 13.38
C ASN A 689 -0.41 1.59 11.83
N ASP A 690 -1.09 2.55 11.18
CA ASP A 690 -0.96 2.85 9.73
C ASP A 690 -0.89 1.63 8.78
N PHE A 691 -1.86 0.71 8.86
CA PHE A 691 -1.93 -0.53 8.07
C PHE A 691 -0.75 -1.51 8.24
N ALA A 692 0.20 -1.25 9.14
CA ALA A 692 1.40 -2.08 9.30
C ALA A 692 1.14 -3.40 10.03
N ILE A 693 0.28 -3.39 11.06
CA ILE A 693 -0.02 -4.57 11.87
C ILE A 693 -1.53 -4.72 11.96
N GLU A 694 -2.07 -5.70 11.23
CA GLU A 694 -3.47 -6.09 11.33
C GLU A 694 -3.72 -6.92 12.60
N LYS A 695 -4.85 -6.66 13.25
CA LYS A 695 -5.35 -7.41 14.41
C LYS A 695 -6.62 -8.17 14.04
N PRO A 696 -6.87 -9.33 14.68
CA PRO A 696 -8.15 -10.00 14.55
C PRO A 696 -9.29 -9.04 14.91
N ILE A 697 -10.25 -8.88 14.00
CA ILE A 697 -11.47 -8.14 14.28
C ILE A 697 -12.41 -8.99 15.12
N CYS A 698 -13.26 -8.34 15.89
CA CYS A 698 -14.37 -9.00 16.55
C CYS A 698 -15.34 -9.57 15.52
N GLN A 699 -15.97 -10.69 15.84
CA GLN A 699 -16.65 -11.46 14.82
C GLN A 699 -17.99 -10.85 14.40
N ILE A 700 -18.31 -10.94 13.12
CA ILE A 700 -19.54 -10.41 12.54
C ILE A 700 -20.63 -11.48 12.56
N LEU A 701 -21.74 -11.18 13.25
CA LEU A 701 -22.94 -12.00 13.20
C LEU A 701 -23.45 -12.11 11.76
N ASN A 702 -23.69 -13.33 11.27
CA ASN A 702 -24.18 -13.62 9.91
C ASN A 702 -23.29 -13.04 8.80
N ILE A 703 -21.97 -13.19 8.94
CA ILE A 703 -21.00 -12.69 7.94
C ILE A 703 -21.29 -13.19 6.52
N GLY A 704 -21.93 -14.36 6.37
CA GLY A 704 -22.30 -14.92 5.06
C GLY A 704 -23.23 -14.05 4.22
N LYS A 705 -23.87 -13.03 4.80
CA LYS A 705 -24.64 -12.01 4.04
C LYS A 705 -23.76 -11.02 3.28
N LEU A 706 -22.47 -10.89 3.64
CA LEU A 706 -21.51 -9.97 3.04
C LEU A 706 -20.87 -10.59 1.79
N THR A 707 -21.68 -10.99 0.81
CA THR A 707 -21.20 -11.74 -0.37
C THR A 707 -20.20 -11.00 -1.26
N SER A 708 -20.08 -9.67 -1.11
CA SER A 708 -19.06 -8.86 -1.80
C SER A 708 -17.72 -8.82 -1.09
N LEU A 709 -17.58 -9.43 0.10
CA LEU A 709 -16.38 -9.33 0.93
C LEU A 709 -15.18 -9.97 0.22
N GLN A 710 -14.12 -9.19 0.07
CA GLN A 710 -12.86 -9.56 -0.56
C GLN A 710 -11.74 -9.75 0.46
N HIS A 711 -11.74 -9.00 1.57
CA HIS A 711 -10.69 -9.05 2.58
C HIS A 711 -11.26 -9.17 3.99
N ILE A 712 -10.83 -10.21 4.70
CA ILE A 712 -10.94 -10.39 6.15
C ILE A 712 -9.81 -11.30 6.62
N TYR A 713 -8.93 -10.78 7.47
CA TYR A 713 -7.74 -11.51 7.89
C TYR A 713 -8.03 -12.71 8.80
N VAL A 714 -9.00 -12.58 9.71
CA VAL A 714 -9.34 -13.64 10.68
C VAL A 714 -10.84 -13.91 10.72
N PHE A 715 -11.22 -15.18 10.62
CA PHE A 715 -12.56 -15.69 10.91
C PHE A 715 -12.48 -16.74 12.03
N SER A 716 -13.06 -16.47 13.19
CA SER A 716 -13.10 -17.44 14.30
C SER A 716 -14.37 -18.26 14.24
N VAL A 717 -14.38 -19.56 14.46
CA VAL A 717 -15.63 -20.35 14.49
C VAL A 717 -16.19 -20.38 15.91
N GLN A 718 -17.51 -20.26 16.06
CA GLN A 718 -18.19 -20.39 17.37
C GLN A 718 -19.39 -21.33 17.28
N LYS A 719 -19.68 -22.04 18.39
CA LYS A 719 -20.90 -22.86 18.56
C LYS A 719 -22.13 -21.98 18.83
N LYS A 720 -22.37 -20.97 17.98
CA LYS A 720 -23.47 -20.00 18.11
C LYS A 720 -24.04 -19.66 16.74
N GLN A 721 -25.37 -19.52 16.69
CA GLN A 721 -26.07 -19.19 15.45
C GLN A 721 -25.54 -17.90 14.81
N GLY A 722 -25.21 -17.95 13.52
CA GLY A 722 -24.66 -16.83 12.75
C GLY A 722 -23.14 -16.71 12.80
N TYR A 723 -22.44 -17.56 13.53
CA TYR A 723 -20.97 -17.58 13.69
C TYR A 723 -20.34 -18.91 13.26
N GLU A 724 -21.15 -19.81 12.68
CA GLU A 724 -20.74 -21.13 12.25
C GLU A 724 -19.87 -21.07 11.00
N LEU A 725 -19.13 -22.14 10.70
CA LEU A 725 -18.22 -22.18 9.56
C LEU A 725 -18.97 -22.06 8.22
N ARG A 726 -20.22 -22.55 8.15
CA ARG A 726 -21.09 -22.45 6.97
C ARG A 726 -21.33 -21.00 6.51
N GLN A 727 -21.07 -20.01 7.37
CA GLN A 727 -21.17 -18.59 6.99
C GLN A 727 -20.18 -18.21 5.87
N LEU A 728 -19.11 -18.99 5.66
CA LEU A 728 -18.18 -18.77 4.55
C LEU A 728 -18.69 -19.25 3.18
N LYS A 729 -19.83 -19.97 3.12
CA LYS A 729 -20.33 -20.65 1.93
C LYS A 729 -20.45 -19.77 0.69
N ASP A 730 -21.00 -18.57 0.83
CA ASP A 730 -21.31 -17.66 -0.27
C ASP A 730 -20.28 -16.52 -0.42
N LEU A 731 -19.22 -16.51 0.40
CA LEU A 731 -18.13 -15.52 0.38
C LEU A 731 -17.06 -15.86 -0.66
N ASN A 732 -17.47 -15.98 -1.93
CA ASN A 732 -16.61 -16.44 -3.02
C ASN A 732 -15.63 -15.37 -3.53
N GLU A 733 -15.86 -14.10 -3.20
CA GLU A 733 -15.01 -12.97 -3.59
C GLU A 733 -13.77 -12.81 -2.68
N LEU A 734 -13.70 -13.57 -1.57
CA LEU A 734 -12.57 -13.54 -0.64
C LEU A 734 -11.25 -13.84 -1.35
N GLY A 735 -10.28 -12.96 -1.14
CA GLY A 735 -8.93 -13.04 -1.69
C GLY A 735 -7.86 -12.67 -0.66
N GLY A 736 -6.60 -12.73 -1.09
CA GLY A 736 -5.47 -12.46 -0.19
C GLY A 736 -5.30 -13.56 0.85
N SER A 737 -5.26 -13.18 2.13
CA SER A 737 -4.97 -14.06 3.26
C SER A 737 -6.19 -14.27 4.15
N LEU A 738 -6.48 -15.51 4.54
CA LEU A 738 -7.55 -15.86 5.47
C LEU A 738 -7.04 -16.82 6.55
N LYS A 739 -7.18 -16.46 7.83
CA LYS A 739 -6.97 -17.35 8.96
C LYS A 739 -8.30 -17.78 9.56
N VAL A 740 -8.59 -19.08 9.54
CA VAL A 740 -9.77 -19.68 10.18
C VAL A 740 -9.37 -20.27 11.53
N LYS A 741 -9.88 -19.69 12.61
CA LYS A 741 -9.57 -20.05 13.99
C LYS A 741 -10.69 -20.85 14.66
N ASN A 742 -10.34 -21.49 15.76
CA ASN A 742 -11.24 -22.22 16.65
C ASN A 742 -11.98 -23.35 15.94
N LEU A 743 -11.27 -24.09 15.08
CA LEU A 743 -11.86 -25.16 14.27
C LEU A 743 -12.39 -26.33 15.11
N GLU A 744 -12.01 -26.44 16.38
CA GLU A 744 -12.64 -27.36 17.35
C GLU A 744 -14.14 -27.09 17.59
N ASN A 745 -14.65 -25.95 17.13
CA ASN A 745 -16.07 -25.60 17.23
C ASN A 745 -16.94 -26.12 16.07
N VAL A 746 -16.33 -26.67 15.02
CA VAL A 746 -17.06 -27.22 13.86
C VAL A 746 -17.70 -28.55 14.25
N ILE A 747 -18.98 -28.75 13.88
CA ILE A 747 -19.78 -29.91 14.34
C ILE A 747 -19.32 -31.22 13.67
N GLY A 748 -18.77 -31.15 12.46
CA GLY A 748 -18.25 -32.30 11.73
C GLY A 748 -17.97 -31.99 10.26
N LYS A 749 -17.65 -33.04 9.50
CA LYS A 749 -17.27 -32.94 8.08
C LYS A 749 -18.31 -32.23 7.21
N ASP A 750 -19.60 -32.46 7.43
CA ASP A 750 -20.67 -31.86 6.61
C ASP A 750 -20.67 -30.33 6.68
N GLU A 751 -20.50 -29.76 7.89
CA GLU A 751 -20.39 -28.31 8.07
C GLU A 751 -19.11 -27.76 7.40
N ALA A 752 -18.00 -28.49 7.52
CA ALA A 752 -16.75 -28.13 6.86
C ALA A 752 -16.90 -28.09 5.33
N VAL A 753 -17.58 -29.07 4.73
CA VAL A 753 -17.87 -29.12 3.29
C VAL A 753 -18.80 -27.97 2.87
N GLU A 754 -19.78 -27.60 3.70
CA GLU A 754 -20.69 -26.48 3.42
C GLU A 754 -19.98 -25.12 3.29
N SER A 755 -18.80 -24.96 3.90
CA SER A 755 -17.98 -23.74 3.78
C SER A 755 -17.50 -23.45 2.36
N LYS A 756 -17.44 -24.49 1.51
CA LYS A 756 -17.01 -24.44 0.11
C LYS A 756 -15.73 -23.62 -0.11
N LEU A 757 -14.70 -23.83 0.74
CA LEU A 757 -13.42 -23.11 0.62
C LEU A 757 -12.78 -23.27 -0.76
N TYR A 758 -12.90 -24.44 -1.38
CA TYR A 758 -12.40 -24.72 -2.73
C TYR A 758 -12.97 -23.79 -3.84
N LEU A 759 -14.10 -23.10 -3.63
CA LEU A 759 -14.66 -22.13 -4.58
C LEU A 759 -14.04 -20.73 -4.47
N LYS A 760 -13.25 -20.45 -3.43
CA LYS A 760 -12.65 -19.13 -3.16
C LYS A 760 -11.40 -18.93 -4.00
N SER A 761 -11.62 -18.79 -5.31
CA SER A 761 -10.59 -18.77 -6.36
C SER A 761 -9.55 -17.64 -6.25
N ARG A 762 -9.78 -16.65 -5.37
CA ARG A 762 -8.88 -15.51 -5.17
C ARG A 762 -8.02 -15.59 -3.91
N LEU A 763 -8.28 -16.55 -3.02
CA LEU A 763 -7.42 -16.76 -1.86
C LEU A 763 -6.01 -17.18 -2.32
N LYS A 764 -5.01 -16.57 -1.69
CA LYS A 764 -3.58 -16.83 -1.90
C LYS A 764 -2.96 -17.47 -0.68
N GLU A 765 -3.40 -17.09 0.51
CA GLU A 765 -2.91 -17.65 1.76
C GLU A 765 -4.07 -18.13 2.62
N LEU A 766 -3.91 -19.30 3.23
CA LEU A 766 -4.91 -19.90 4.09
C LEU A 766 -4.24 -20.49 5.32
N ALA A 767 -4.77 -20.16 6.49
CA ALA A 767 -4.31 -20.71 7.75
C ALA A 767 -5.46 -21.34 8.52
N PHE A 768 -5.26 -22.55 9.03
CA PHE A 768 -6.20 -23.27 9.88
C PHE A 768 -5.63 -23.37 11.29
N GLU A 769 -6.39 -22.97 12.31
CA GLU A 769 -5.93 -22.94 13.70
C GLU A 769 -6.95 -23.59 14.65
N TRP A 770 -6.44 -24.47 15.52
CA TRP A 770 -7.15 -25.05 16.67
C TRP A 770 -6.58 -24.50 17.99
N SER A 771 -7.46 -24.19 18.95
CA SER A 771 -7.11 -23.40 20.14
C SER A 771 -6.52 -24.18 21.32
N SER A 772 -6.35 -25.50 21.22
CA SER A 772 -5.80 -26.44 22.21
C SER A 772 -6.78 -27.21 23.13
N GLU A 773 -8.10 -27.02 23.02
CA GLU A 773 -9.07 -27.86 23.73
C GLU A 773 -9.48 -29.13 22.94
N ASN A 774 -9.93 -30.17 23.66
CA ASN A 774 -10.24 -31.52 23.17
C ASN A 774 -11.22 -31.53 21.97
N GLY A 775 -10.69 -31.53 20.76
CA GLY A 775 -11.45 -31.81 19.54
C GLY A 775 -11.33 -33.28 19.15
N MET A 776 -12.39 -34.07 19.33
CA MET A 776 -12.58 -35.28 18.54
C MET A 776 -12.82 -34.86 17.07
N ASP A 777 -12.38 -35.67 16.11
CA ASP A 777 -12.70 -35.54 14.66
C ASP A 777 -11.98 -34.41 13.88
N ALA A 778 -10.81 -33.93 14.34
CA ALA A 778 -10.01 -32.92 13.63
C ALA A 778 -9.67 -33.29 12.17
N MET A 779 -9.43 -34.58 11.92
CA MET A 779 -9.17 -35.12 10.58
C MET A 779 -10.38 -34.98 9.65
N ASP A 780 -11.58 -35.34 10.12
CA ASP A 780 -12.82 -35.25 9.32
C ASP A 780 -13.18 -33.79 8.99
N ILE A 781 -12.90 -32.86 9.92
CA ILE A 781 -13.06 -31.42 9.70
C ILE A 781 -12.08 -30.94 8.63
N LEU A 782 -10.79 -31.26 8.77
CA LEU A 782 -9.76 -30.85 7.80
C LEU A 782 -10.00 -31.46 6.41
N GLU A 783 -10.49 -32.70 6.35
CA GLU A 783 -10.93 -33.37 5.13
C GLU A 783 -12.05 -32.59 4.41
N GLY A 784 -13.00 -32.04 5.17
CA GLY A 784 -14.09 -31.20 4.61
C GLY A 784 -13.67 -29.78 4.22
N LEU A 785 -12.61 -29.23 4.85
CA LEU A 785 -12.08 -27.86 4.64
C LEU A 785 -11.25 -27.70 3.35
N ARG A 786 -11.50 -28.52 2.32
CA ARG A 786 -10.73 -28.58 1.07
C ARG A 786 -10.32 -27.18 0.56
N PRO A 787 -9.02 -26.81 0.60
CA PRO A 787 -8.52 -25.51 0.17
C PRO A 787 -8.67 -25.27 -1.34
N PRO A 788 -8.58 -24.04 -1.84
CA PRO A 788 -8.49 -23.81 -3.28
C PRO A 788 -7.15 -24.28 -3.87
N PRO A 789 -7.11 -24.78 -5.12
CA PRO A 789 -5.90 -25.33 -5.75
C PRO A 789 -4.84 -24.27 -6.10
N GLN A 790 -5.23 -23.02 -6.33
CA GLN A 790 -4.32 -21.92 -6.72
C GLN A 790 -3.63 -21.19 -5.54
N LEU A 791 -3.67 -21.79 -4.34
CA LEU A 791 -3.10 -21.26 -3.11
C LEU A 791 -1.55 -21.22 -3.17
N SER A 792 -0.94 -20.16 -2.62
CA SER A 792 0.53 -20.01 -2.55
C SER A 792 1.10 -20.26 -1.16
N LYS A 793 0.32 -20.05 -0.08
CA LYS A 793 0.72 -20.38 1.30
C LYS A 793 -0.38 -21.14 2.05
N LEU A 794 0.00 -22.23 2.71
CA LEU A 794 -0.87 -23.00 3.61
C LEU A 794 -0.21 -23.17 4.97
N THR A 795 -0.93 -22.79 6.03
CA THR A 795 -0.51 -22.99 7.43
C THR A 795 -1.53 -23.86 8.16
N ILE A 796 -1.06 -24.89 8.87
CA ILE A 796 -1.89 -25.73 9.74
C ILE A 796 -1.31 -25.66 11.15
N GLU A 797 -2.10 -25.17 12.09
CA GLU A 797 -1.70 -24.88 13.46
C GLU A 797 -2.60 -25.60 14.48
N GLY A 798 -2.01 -26.40 15.38
CA GLY A 798 -2.77 -27.08 16.43
C GLY A 798 -3.50 -28.35 15.98
N TYR A 799 -3.15 -28.91 14.81
CA TYR A 799 -3.81 -30.10 14.27
C TYR A 799 -3.49 -31.37 15.08
N ARG A 800 -4.54 -32.10 15.48
CA ARG A 800 -4.48 -33.24 16.42
C ARG A 800 -4.96 -34.54 15.79
N SER A 801 -4.45 -34.86 14.60
CA SER A 801 -4.55 -36.21 14.02
C SER A 801 -3.16 -36.69 13.60
N ASP A 802 -2.99 -38.01 13.56
CA ASP A 802 -1.79 -38.69 13.05
C ASP A 802 -1.78 -38.84 11.52
N THR A 803 -2.90 -38.55 10.88
CA THR A 803 -3.15 -38.75 9.44
C THR A 803 -3.47 -37.44 8.72
N TYR A 804 -3.17 -37.41 7.42
CA TYR A 804 -3.42 -36.26 6.53
C TYR A 804 -4.68 -36.45 5.70
N PRO A 805 -5.42 -35.37 5.39
CA PRO A 805 -6.62 -35.42 4.54
C PRO A 805 -6.29 -35.88 3.12
N GLY A 806 -7.23 -36.55 2.46
CA GLY A 806 -7.09 -37.11 1.13
C GLY A 806 -6.67 -36.06 0.09
N TRP A 807 -7.21 -34.84 0.17
CA TRP A 807 -6.84 -33.75 -0.75
C TRP A 807 -5.38 -33.29 -0.60
N LEU A 808 -4.74 -33.48 0.57
CA LEU A 808 -3.32 -33.19 0.76
C LEU A 808 -2.44 -34.36 0.29
N LEU A 809 -3.02 -35.53 0.04
CA LEU A 809 -2.35 -36.69 -0.52
C LEU A 809 -2.57 -36.84 -2.04
N GLU A 810 -3.49 -36.04 -2.62
CA GLU A 810 -3.73 -35.99 -4.07
C GLU A 810 -2.54 -35.35 -4.81
N ARG A 811 -1.98 -36.09 -5.77
CA ARG A 811 -0.88 -35.59 -6.60
C ARG A 811 -1.28 -34.34 -7.37
N SER A 812 -0.42 -33.32 -7.33
CA SER A 812 -0.62 -32.06 -8.05
C SER A 812 -1.92 -31.31 -7.69
N TYR A 813 -2.43 -31.50 -6.47
CA TYR A 813 -3.63 -30.77 -6.02
C TYR A 813 -3.41 -29.25 -6.05
N PHE A 814 -2.27 -28.79 -5.54
CA PHE A 814 -1.89 -27.38 -5.56
C PHE A 814 -1.12 -27.04 -6.84
N GLU A 815 -1.50 -25.92 -7.47
CA GLU A 815 -0.85 -25.43 -8.68
C GLU A 815 0.49 -24.73 -8.37
N ASN A 816 0.53 -23.91 -7.32
CA ASN A 816 1.66 -23.01 -7.01
C ASN A 816 1.92 -22.84 -5.51
N LEU A 817 1.83 -23.92 -4.72
CA LEU A 817 2.12 -23.83 -3.27
C LEU A 817 3.61 -23.56 -3.03
N GLU A 818 3.94 -22.33 -2.67
CA GLU A 818 5.31 -21.86 -2.44
C GLU A 818 5.73 -22.02 -0.96
N SER A 819 4.78 -21.88 -0.03
CA SER A 819 5.05 -21.93 1.41
C SER A 819 4.11 -22.88 2.13
N PHE A 820 4.68 -23.78 2.93
CA PHE A 820 3.93 -24.71 3.77
C PHE A 820 4.42 -24.62 5.21
N GLU A 821 3.49 -24.55 6.16
CA GLU A 821 3.79 -24.35 7.57
C GLU A 821 2.96 -25.29 8.46
N LEU A 822 3.65 -26.03 9.33
CA LEU A 822 3.04 -26.85 10.38
C LEU A 822 3.47 -26.32 11.73
N SER A 823 2.52 -26.02 12.60
CA SER A 823 2.80 -25.53 13.95
C SER A 823 1.96 -26.27 14.98
N ASN A 824 2.54 -26.68 16.10
CA ASN A 824 1.81 -27.30 17.21
C ASN A 824 0.97 -28.53 16.83
N CYS A 825 1.46 -29.34 15.89
CA CYS A 825 0.77 -30.53 15.40
C CYS A 825 1.24 -31.77 16.18
N SER A 826 0.64 -32.04 17.33
CA SER A 826 1.23 -32.96 18.32
C SER A 826 1.23 -34.45 17.94
N LEU A 827 0.36 -34.90 17.05
CA LEU A 827 0.20 -36.33 16.71
C LEU A 827 0.85 -36.74 15.38
N LEU A 828 1.35 -35.79 14.59
CA LEU A 828 1.97 -36.08 13.30
C LEU A 828 3.36 -36.71 13.51
N GLU A 829 3.60 -37.84 12.85
CA GLU A 829 4.87 -38.57 12.93
C GLU A 829 5.82 -38.32 11.73
N GLY A 830 5.29 -37.80 10.63
CA GLY A 830 6.04 -37.53 9.39
C GLY A 830 5.35 -36.46 8.55
N LEU A 831 6.03 -35.98 7.51
CA LEU A 831 5.41 -35.16 6.46
C LEU A 831 4.51 -36.00 5.54
N PRO A 832 3.65 -35.38 4.70
CA PRO A 832 2.90 -36.11 3.69
C PRO A 832 3.86 -36.93 2.79
N PRO A 833 3.61 -38.22 2.57
CA PRO A 833 4.59 -39.15 1.98
C PRO A 833 4.92 -38.91 0.49
N ASP A 834 4.19 -38.03 -0.22
CA ASP A 834 4.40 -37.75 -1.65
C ASP A 834 5.01 -36.35 -1.87
N THR A 835 6.27 -36.32 -2.32
CA THR A 835 7.05 -35.11 -2.64
C THR A 835 6.46 -34.25 -3.74
N GLU A 836 5.65 -34.83 -4.63
CA GLU A 836 5.11 -34.06 -5.75
C GLU A 836 4.17 -32.95 -5.27
N LEU A 837 3.56 -33.13 -4.08
CA LEU A 837 2.73 -32.12 -3.44
C LEU A 837 3.51 -30.83 -3.13
N LEU A 838 4.73 -30.96 -2.60
CA LEU A 838 5.58 -29.83 -2.19
C LEU A 838 6.58 -29.44 -3.28
N ARG A 839 6.44 -29.94 -4.51
CA ARG A 839 7.43 -29.74 -5.59
C ARG A 839 7.77 -28.27 -5.86
N ASN A 840 6.77 -27.39 -5.76
CA ASN A 840 6.91 -25.94 -5.97
C ASN A 840 7.17 -25.16 -4.66
N CYS A 841 7.29 -25.86 -3.53
CA CYS A 841 7.50 -25.25 -2.23
C CYS A 841 8.95 -24.81 -2.07
N SER A 842 9.15 -23.50 -1.89
CA SER A 842 10.44 -22.87 -1.61
C SER A 842 10.65 -22.65 -0.11
N ARG A 843 9.57 -22.57 0.69
CA ARG A 843 9.62 -22.26 2.12
C ARG A 843 8.85 -23.26 2.97
N LEU A 844 9.56 -24.02 3.80
CA LEU A 844 8.97 -25.00 4.72
C LEU A 844 9.27 -24.61 6.17
N HIS A 845 8.22 -24.42 6.96
CA HIS A 845 8.32 -24.07 8.38
C HIS A 845 7.63 -25.15 9.22
N ILE A 846 8.36 -25.74 10.16
CA ILE A 846 7.85 -26.77 11.06
C ILE A 846 8.20 -26.34 12.48
N ASN A 847 7.20 -26.08 13.30
CA ASN A 847 7.40 -25.61 14.67
C ASN A 847 6.58 -26.45 15.65
N PHE A 848 7.20 -26.91 16.74
CA PHE A 848 6.52 -27.60 17.83
C PHE A 848 5.71 -28.82 17.34
N VAL A 849 6.35 -29.71 16.58
CA VAL A 849 5.78 -30.99 16.11
C VAL A 849 6.49 -32.13 16.86
N PRO A 850 6.11 -32.41 18.11
CA PRO A 850 6.91 -33.21 19.05
C PRO A 850 7.16 -34.65 18.58
N ASN A 851 6.20 -35.23 17.86
CA ASN A 851 6.22 -36.62 17.41
C ASN A 851 6.79 -36.82 16.01
N LEU A 852 7.27 -35.77 15.34
CA LEU A 852 7.87 -35.86 14.02
C LEU A 852 9.16 -36.69 14.09
N LYS A 853 9.18 -37.87 13.45
CA LYS A 853 10.30 -38.83 13.48
C LYS A 853 11.21 -38.69 12.26
N GLU A 854 10.64 -38.43 11.10
CA GLU A 854 11.36 -38.38 9.83
C GLU A 854 10.88 -37.25 8.91
N LEU A 855 11.80 -36.74 8.09
CA LEU A 855 11.55 -35.80 6.99
C LEU A 855 11.84 -36.49 5.66
N SER A 856 11.15 -37.58 5.36
CA SER A 856 11.37 -38.28 4.10
C SER A 856 11.06 -37.36 2.90
N ASN A 857 12.07 -37.14 2.06
CA ASN A 857 12.01 -36.46 0.77
C ASN A 857 11.57 -34.97 0.77
N LEU A 858 12.53 -34.06 0.93
CA LEU A 858 12.33 -32.61 0.80
C LEU A 858 12.27 -32.16 -0.69
N PRO A 859 11.52 -31.09 -1.02
CA PRO A 859 11.41 -30.63 -2.40
C PRO A 859 12.74 -30.03 -2.91
N ALA A 860 13.10 -30.36 -4.16
CA ALA A 860 14.37 -29.93 -4.75
C ALA A 860 14.52 -28.40 -4.87
N GLY A 861 13.41 -27.66 -4.91
CA GLY A 861 13.36 -26.20 -5.01
C GLY A 861 13.34 -25.43 -3.67
N LEU A 862 13.53 -26.13 -2.53
CA LEU A 862 13.48 -25.51 -1.20
C LEU A 862 14.65 -24.53 -1.00
N THR A 863 14.34 -23.27 -0.69
CA THR A 863 15.31 -22.20 -0.41
C THR A 863 15.42 -21.87 1.07
N ASP A 864 14.31 -22.01 1.81
CA ASP A 864 14.22 -21.71 3.24
C ASP A 864 13.56 -22.87 3.99
N LEU A 865 14.27 -23.38 5.01
CA LEU A 865 13.79 -24.42 5.91
C LEU A 865 13.99 -23.97 7.36
N SER A 866 12.89 -23.91 8.11
CA SER A 866 12.89 -23.62 9.55
C SER A 866 12.28 -24.81 10.27
N ILE A 867 13.03 -25.42 11.19
CA ILE A 867 12.52 -26.49 12.04
C ILE A 867 12.87 -26.17 13.48
N ASP A 868 11.83 -26.02 14.28
CA ASP A 868 11.93 -25.64 15.68
C ASP A 868 11.11 -26.60 16.54
N TRP A 869 11.65 -27.04 17.68
CA TRP A 869 10.94 -27.86 18.67
C TRP A 869 10.37 -29.20 18.13
N CYS A 870 11.18 -29.96 17.38
CA CYS A 870 10.88 -31.32 16.90
C CYS A 870 11.88 -32.34 17.50
N PRO A 871 11.72 -32.75 18.76
CA PRO A 871 12.72 -33.52 19.53
C PRO A 871 12.90 -34.97 19.08
N LEU A 872 11.93 -35.55 18.36
CA LEU A 872 12.01 -36.93 17.85
C LEU A 872 12.56 -37.02 16.43
N LEU A 873 12.84 -35.87 15.79
CA LEU A 873 13.23 -35.83 14.39
C LEU A 873 14.68 -36.31 14.21
N MET A 874 14.85 -37.34 13.39
CA MET A 874 16.16 -37.92 13.09
C MET A 874 16.74 -37.41 11.76
N PHE A 875 17.95 -36.87 11.81
CA PHE A 875 18.75 -36.54 10.63
C PHE A 875 19.82 -37.59 10.43
N ILE A 876 19.73 -38.39 9.35
CA ILE A 876 20.80 -39.31 8.96
C ILE A 876 21.57 -38.67 7.82
N THR A 877 22.80 -38.21 8.09
CA THR A 877 23.69 -37.65 7.07
C THR A 877 24.24 -38.74 6.18
N ASN A 878 23.90 -38.71 4.89
CA ASN A 878 24.67 -39.36 3.85
C ASN A 878 25.92 -38.51 3.57
N ASN A 879 27.02 -38.78 4.29
CA ASN A 879 28.40 -38.75 3.79
C ASN A 879 29.40 -39.01 4.91
N GLU A 880 30.21 -40.06 4.72
CA GLU A 880 31.49 -40.46 5.37
C GLU A 880 31.54 -41.91 5.89
N LEU A 881 30.85 -42.86 5.24
CA LEU A 881 31.03 -44.30 5.46
C LEU A 881 32.10 -44.94 4.55
N GLY A 882 33.05 -44.15 4.06
CA GLY A 882 34.21 -44.64 3.34
C GLY A 882 35.31 -43.58 3.32
N HIS A 883 36.33 -43.78 4.14
CA HIS A 883 37.50 -42.91 4.37
C HIS A 883 37.41 -41.88 5.51
N TYR A 884 37.27 -42.33 6.77
CA TYR A 884 37.84 -41.61 7.92
C TYR A 884 38.33 -42.59 8.99
N ASP A 885 39.41 -43.29 8.67
CA ASP A 885 40.29 -43.91 9.65
C ASP A 885 41.41 -42.87 9.89
N LEU A 886 41.10 -41.80 10.64
CA LEU A 886 42.02 -40.77 11.21
C LEU A 886 41.25 -39.52 11.70
N ARG A 887 40.38 -39.64 12.72
CA ARG A 887 40.04 -38.54 13.64
C ARG A 887 39.65 -39.06 15.02
N GLU A 888 40.64 -39.52 15.75
CA GLU A 888 40.57 -39.64 17.22
C GLU A 888 40.65 -38.27 17.95
N ASN A 889 40.45 -37.13 17.24
CA ASN A 889 40.82 -35.81 17.78
C ASN A 889 39.85 -34.65 17.51
N ILE A 890 38.55 -34.89 17.30
CA ILE A 890 37.52 -33.84 17.52
C ILE A 890 36.24 -34.47 18.12
N ILE A 891 36.37 -35.09 19.29
CA ILE A 891 35.27 -35.15 20.24
C ILE A 891 35.55 -33.99 21.20
N MET A 892 34.79 -32.90 21.11
CA MET A 892 34.84 -31.89 22.18
C MET A 892 34.35 -32.61 23.44
N LYS A 893 35.18 -32.70 24.48
CA LYS A 893 34.76 -33.34 25.73
C LYS A 893 33.54 -32.56 26.25
N ALA A 894 32.57 -33.26 26.87
CA ALA A 894 31.36 -32.63 27.41
C ALA A 894 31.68 -31.42 28.31
N ASP A 895 32.83 -31.44 29.00
CA ASP A 895 33.36 -30.32 29.79
C ASP A 895 33.77 -29.09 28.96
N ASP A 896 34.37 -29.28 27.78
CA ASP A 896 34.75 -28.18 26.88
C ASP A 896 33.52 -27.52 26.26
N LEU A 897 32.49 -28.31 25.98
CA LEU A 897 31.23 -27.80 25.46
C LEU A 897 30.43 -27.07 26.54
N ALA A 898 30.33 -27.65 27.75
CA ALA A 898 29.71 -26.99 28.88
C ALA A 898 30.37 -25.62 29.16
N SER A 899 31.71 -25.56 29.08
CA SER A 899 32.48 -24.32 29.23
C SER A 899 32.15 -23.28 28.14
N LYS A 900 32.04 -23.70 26.86
CA LYS A 900 31.68 -22.78 25.76
C LYS A 900 30.24 -22.30 25.83
N LEU A 901 29.30 -23.16 26.20
CA LEU A 901 27.89 -22.79 26.37
C LEU A 901 27.70 -21.87 27.59
N ALA A 902 28.49 -22.06 28.66
CA ALA A 902 28.53 -21.14 29.79
C ALA A 902 29.07 -19.76 29.40
N LEU A 903 30.06 -19.71 28.48
CA LEU A 903 30.54 -18.44 27.90
C LEU A 903 29.50 -17.79 26.99
N MET A 904 28.72 -18.56 26.22
CA MET A 904 27.61 -18.01 25.42
C MET A 904 26.47 -17.45 26.28
N TRP A 905 26.21 -18.07 27.43
CA TRP A 905 25.28 -17.54 28.43
C TRP A 905 25.67 -16.12 28.90
N GLU A 906 26.95 -15.75 28.87
CA GLU A 906 27.45 -14.43 29.30
C GLU A 906 27.27 -13.32 28.24
N VAL A 907 27.23 -13.65 26.95
CA VAL A 907 27.33 -12.65 25.86
C VAL A 907 26.01 -11.89 25.61
N ASP A 908 24.86 -12.48 25.96
CA ASP A 908 23.53 -11.91 25.64
C ASP A 908 22.60 -11.82 26.86
N SER A 909 23.16 -11.51 28.04
CA SER A 909 22.49 -11.51 29.36
C SER A 909 21.87 -12.84 29.81
N GLY A 910 22.03 -13.91 29.02
CA GLY A 910 21.60 -15.27 29.34
C GLY A 910 20.11 -15.54 29.12
N GLU A 911 19.33 -14.57 28.64
CA GLU A 911 17.88 -14.67 28.48
C GLU A 911 17.47 -15.73 27.45
N GLU A 912 18.16 -15.80 26.32
CA GLU A 912 17.87 -16.77 25.26
C GLU A 912 18.20 -18.22 25.68
N VAL A 913 19.37 -18.43 26.29
CA VAL A 913 19.80 -19.74 26.80
C VAL A 913 18.89 -20.20 27.95
N ARG A 914 18.53 -19.29 28.86
CA ARG A 914 17.61 -19.58 29.97
C ARG A 914 16.20 -19.91 29.46
N ASN A 915 15.71 -19.22 28.44
CA ASN A 915 14.43 -19.52 27.79
C ASN A 915 14.41 -20.89 27.11
N VAL A 916 15.51 -21.28 26.45
CA VAL A 916 15.66 -22.62 25.86
C VAL A 916 15.65 -23.69 26.95
N LEU A 917 16.45 -23.50 28.01
CA LEU A 917 16.54 -24.45 29.11
C LEU A 917 15.23 -24.58 29.91
N TRP A 918 14.51 -23.48 30.13
CA TRP A 918 13.22 -23.49 30.83
C TRP A 918 12.18 -24.30 30.05
N LYS A 919 12.13 -24.12 28.73
CA LYS A 919 11.22 -24.86 27.84
C LYS A 919 11.60 -26.35 27.76
N ASP A 920 12.89 -26.67 27.62
CA ASP A 920 13.38 -28.06 27.60
C ASP A 920 13.21 -28.77 28.95
N TYR A 921 13.40 -28.05 30.06
CA TYR A 921 13.22 -28.57 31.42
C TYR A 921 11.78 -29.07 31.63
N SER A 922 10.78 -28.30 31.22
CA SER A 922 9.37 -28.70 31.32
C SER A 922 9.09 -30.02 30.57
N PHE A 923 9.72 -30.21 29.41
CA PHE A 923 9.57 -31.42 28.61
C PHE A 923 10.32 -32.61 29.22
N LEU A 924 11.58 -32.41 29.63
CA LEU A 924 12.37 -33.44 30.30
C LEU A 924 11.66 -33.91 31.58
N LYS A 925 11.08 -33.00 32.37
CA LYS A 925 10.28 -33.33 33.57
C LYS A 925 9.08 -34.23 33.24
N GLN A 926 8.36 -33.95 32.15
CA GLN A 926 7.23 -34.78 31.69
C GLN A 926 7.68 -36.16 31.17
N LEU A 927 8.75 -36.22 30.39
CA LEU A 927 9.28 -37.45 29.81
C LEU A 927 9.87 -38.36 30.90
N MET A 928 10.43 -37.77 31.95
CA MET A 928 11.04 -38.45 33.09
C MET A 928 10.06 -39.08 34.07
N THR A 929 8.85 -38.54 34.19
CA THR A 929 7.75 -39.22 34.91
C THR A 929 7.46 -40.62 34.37
N LEU A 930 7.90 -40.94 33.14
CA LEU A 930 7.74 -42.24 32.50
C LEU A 930 8.96 -43.17 32.67
N MET A 931 10.15 -42.65 33.00
CA MET A 931 11.41 -43.41 33.00
C MET A 931 11.85 -43.92 34.40
N MET A 932 11.41 -43.26 35.48
CA MET A 932 11.78 -43.59 36.88
C MET A 932 13.31 -43.82 37.09
N ASP A 933 14.13 -42.82 36.76
CA ASP A 933 15.58 -42.84 36.99
C ASP A 933 15.99 -41.81 38.07
N ASP A 934 16.62 -42.31 39.14
CA ASP A 934 17.06 -41.52 40.30
C ASP A 934 18.24 -40.58 40.01
N GLU A 935 19.11 -40.88 39.03
CA GLU A 935 20.22 -39.99 38.66
C GLU A 935 19.75 -38.81 37.82
N ILE A 936 18.84 -39.05 36.89
CA ILE A 936 18.35 -37.99 36.02
C ILE A 936 17.42 -37.05 36.81
N SER A 937 16.68 -37.58 37.81
CA SER A 937 15.89 -36.76 38.75
C SER A 937 16.75 -35.76 39.54
N LYS A 938 17.98 -36.13 39.92
CA LYS A 938 18.93 -35.22 40.57
C LYS A 938 19.40 -34.12 39.63
N HIS A 939 19.73 -34.47 38.38
CA HIS A 939 20.14 -33.50 37.37
C HIS A 939 19.00 -32.55 36.97
N LEU A 940 17.75 -33.02 36.95
CA LEU A 940 16.57 -32.15 36.80
C LEU A 940 16.39 -31.17 37.95
N GLN A 941 16.62 -31.57 39.20
CA GLN A 941 16.58 -30.65 40.34
C GLN A 941 17.69 -29.59 40.26
N ILE A 942 18.87 -29.94 39.74
CA ILE A 942 19.96 -28.98 39.47
C ILE A 942 19.54 -27.95 38.42
N ILE A 943 18.85 -28.39 37.36
CA ILE A 943 18.32 -27.49 36.32
C ILE A 943 17.18 -26.61 36.88
N GLU A 944 16.24 -27.17 37.64
CA GLU A 944 15.11 -26.45 38.26
C GLU A 944 15.60 -25.35 39.21
N SER A 945 16.45 -25.71 40.17
CA SER A 945 17.02 -24.77 41.15
C SER A 945 17.86 -23.67 40.49
N GLY A 946 18.66 -24.03 39.47
CA GLY A 946 19.49 -23.07 38.75
C GLY A 946 18.73 -22.11 37.84
N LEU A 947 17.51 -22.48 37.42
CA LEU A 947 16.65 -21.62 36.62
C LEU A 947 15.77 -20.69 37.47
N GLU A 948 15.46 -21.07 38.72
CA GLU A 948 14.69 -20.25 39.67
C GLU A 948 15.53 -19.17 40.39
N GLU A 949 16.85 -19.37 40.52
CA GLU A 949 17.76 -18.40 41.17
C GLU A 949 18.24 -17.29 40.21
N SER A 950 18.17 -16.04 40.68
CA SER A 950 18.55 -14.83 39.93
C SER A 950 20.01 -14.38 40.13
N GLU A 951 20.86 -15.16 40.81
CA GLU A 951 22.25 -14.77 41.10
C GLU A 951 23.27 -15.26 40.05
N ASP A 952 24.02 -14.31 39.48
CA ASP A 952 25.11 -14.52 38.52
C ASP A 952 26.35 -15.18 39.16
N LYS A 953 26.39 -16.52 39.22
CA LYS A 953 27.63 -17.28 39.47
C LYS A 953 27.97 -18.18 38.28
N VAL A 954 29.08 -17.88 37.61
CA VAL A 954 29.59 -18.58 36.41
C VAL A 954 29.71 -20.11 36.61
N TRP A 955 30.15 -20.56 37.78
CA TRP A 955 30.26 -22.00 38.10
C TRP A 955 28.91 -22.73 38.19
N MET A 956 27.84 -22.01 38.53
CA MET A 956 26.48 -22.56 38.61
C MET A 956 25.90 -22.78 37.20
N LYS A 957 26.18 -21.86 36.26
CA LYS A 957 25.77 -21.94 34.85
C LYS A 957 26.36 -23.18 34.16
N GLU A 958 27.65 -23.43 34.36
CA GLU A 958 28.32 -24.61 33.78
C GLU A 958 27.73 -25.92 34.35
N ASN A 959 27.42 -25.97 35.64
CA ASN A 959 26.78 -27.14 36.26
C ASN A 959 25.34 -27.38 35.75
N ILE A 960 24.56 -26.32 35.55
CA ILE A 960 23.22 -26.40 34.94
C ILE A 960 23.32 -26.98 33.53
N ILE A 961 24.28 -26.48 32.73
CA ILE A 961 24.50 -26.97 31.37
C ILE A 961 24.95 -28.44 31.40
N LYS A 962 25.88 -28.83 32.28
CA LYS A 962 26.30 -30.24 32.42
C LYS A 962 25.14 -31.15 32.81
N ALA A 963 24.29 -30.70 33.74
CA ALA A 963 23.11 -31.43 34.13
C ALA A 963 22.11 -31.55 32.97
N TRP A 964 21.91 -30.48 32.19
CA TRP A 964 21.09 -30.49 30.99
C TRP A 964 21.64 -31.43 29.90
N LEU A 965 22.95 -31.41 29.66
CA LEU A 965 23.63 -32.32 28.73
C LEU A 965 23.47 -33.78 29.13
N PHE A 966 23.62 -34.10 30.42
CA PHE A 966 23.40 -35.45 30.94
C PHE A 966 21.96 -35.91 30.73
N CYS A 967 20.97 -35.08 31.09
CA CYS A 967 19.56 -35.38 30.87
C CYS A 967 19.25 -35.60 29.38
N HIS A 968 19.89 -34.84 28.49
CA HIS A 968 19.76 -35.02 27.05
C HIS A 968 20.42 -36.28 26.51
N GLU A 969 21.61 -36.67 26.99
CA GLU A 969 22.27 -37.92 26.61
C GLU A 969 21.39 -39.13 26.98
N GLN A 970 20.82 -39.13 28.19
CA GLN A 970 19.95 -40.21 28.64
C GLN A 970 18.62 -40.22 27.88
N ARG A 971 18.06 -39.05 27.55
CA ARG A 971 16.91 -38.92 26.67
C ARG A 971 17.18 -39.55 25.29
N ILE A 972 18.32 -39.26 24.68
CA ILE A 972 18.72 -39.82 23.38
C ILE A 972 18.84 -41.35 23.48
N ARG A 973 19.49 -41.88 24.52
CA ARG A 973 19.58 -43.34 24.73
C ARG A 973 18.22 -44.01 24.91
N PHE A 974 17.29 -43.35 25.61
CA PHE A 974 15.94 -43.86 25.83
C PHE A 974 15.11 -43.85 24.54
N ILE A 975 15.23 -42.80 23.73
CA ILE A 975 14.45 -42.63 22.49
C ILE A 975 14.97 -43.53 21.36
N TYR A 976 16.28 -43.72 21.22
CA TYR A 976 16.91 -44.33 20.04
C TYR A 976 17.41 -45.77 20.24
N GLY A 977 16.84 -46.53 21.19
CA GLY A 977 17.20 -47.94 21.45
C GLY A 977 16.95 -48.94 20.30
N ARG A 978 16.75 -48.50 19.04
CA ARG A 978 16.66 -49.34 17.85
C ARG A 978 17.38 -48.71 16.66
N THR A 979 18.30 -49.47 16.06
CA THR A 979 18.87 -49.21 14.73
C THR A 979 17.80 -49.37 13.66
N MET A 980 17.54 -48.31 12.87
CA MET A 980 17.02 -48.43 11.50
C MET A 980 17.53 -47.31 10.60
N GLU A 981 17.82 -47.71 9.36
CA GLU A 981 18.42 -46.95 8.28
C GLU A 981 17.34 -46.28 7.42
N MET A 982 17.41 -44.96 7.21
CA MET A 982 17.03 -44.27 5.96
C MET A 982 17.72 -42.88 5.90
N PRO A 983 18.49 -42.55 4.84
CA PRO A 983 19.24 -41.30 4.78
C PRO A 983 18.38 -40.10 4.34
N LEU A 984 18.58 -38.95 4.99
CA LEU A 984 18.03 -37.66 4.57
C LEU A 984 18.99 -37.00 3.55
N VAL A 985 18.50 -36.62 2.37
CA VAL A 985 19.28 -35.86 1.38
C VAL A 985 18.75 -34.43 1.32
N LEU A 986 19.54 -33.46 1.78
CA LEU A 986 19.20 -32.05 1.71
C LEU A 986 19.33 -31.52 0.26
N PRO A 987 18.39 -30.69 -0.24
CA PRO A 987 18.50 -30.06 -1.54
C PRO A 987 19.74 -29.14 -1.64
N SER A 988 20.43 -29.16 -2.78
CA SER A 988 21.66 -28.38 -3.00
C SER A 988 21.46 -26.86 -3.10
N GLY A 989 20.21 -26.36 -3.06
CA GLY A 989 19.83 -24.96 -3.28
C GLY A 989 19.39 -24.18 -2.03
N LEU A 990 19.55 -24.76 -0.83
CA LEU A 990 19.21 -24.12 0.45
C LEU A 990 20.07 -22.88 0.70
N CYS A 991 19.44 -21.71 0.81
CA CYS A 991 20.10 -20.42 1.07
C CYS A 991 20.04 -20.03 2.54
N ASN A 992 18.93 -20.32 3.22
CA ASN A 992 18.74 -20.08 4.65
C ASN A 992 18.29 -21.38 5.34
N PHE A 993 19.06 -21.83 6.32
CA PHE A 993 18.73 -22.96 7.16
C PHE A 993 18.81 -22.51 8.62
N LEU A 994 17.67 -22.47 9.30
CA LEU A 994 17.55 -22.06 10.69
C LEU A 994 16.97 -23.23 11.48
N PHE A 995 17.81 -23.83 12.32
CA PHE A 995 17.44 -24.92 13.20
C PHE A 995 17.93 -24.53 14.60
N LEU A 996 17.06 -23.92 15.41
CA LEU A 996 17.49 -23.39 16.72
C LEU A 996 17.86 -24.48 17.73
N HIS A 997 17.37 -25.71 17.55
CA HIS A 997 17.72 -26.84 18.46
C HIS A 997 19.04 -27.57 18.08
N ALA A 998 19.60 -27.34 16.88
CA ALA A 998 20.73 -28.11 16.32
C ALA A 998 22.06 -27.37 16.30
N VAL A 999 22.10 -26.06 16.49
CA VAL A 999 23.39 -25.42 16.81
C VAL A 999 23.95 -25.97 18.12
N LEU A 1000 23.07 -26.50 18.99
CA LEU A 1000 23.42 -27.28 20.18
C LEU A 1000 23.55 -28.80 19.89
N GLN A 1001 22.63 -29.44 19.14
CA GLN A 1001 22.73 -30.89 18.85
C GLN A 1001 23.83 -31.32 17.85
N MET A 1002 24.31 -30.47 16.94
CA MET A 1002 25.42 -30.80 16.02
C MET A 1002 26.81 -30.45 16.56
N LYS A 1003 26.90 -29.74 17.70
CA LYS A 1003 28.17 -29.41 18.37
C LYS A 1003 28.42 -30.20 19.66
N LEU A 1004 27.39 -30.90 20.15
CA LEU A 1004 27.49 -32.06 21.03
C LEU A 1004 27.91 -33.29 20.23
#